data_AF-A0A351FUU4-F1
#
_entry.id   AF-A0A351FUU4-F1
#
_cell.length_a   1.000
_cell.length_b   1.000
_cell.length_c   1.000
_cell.angle_alpha   90.00
_cell.angle_beta   90.00
_cell.angle_gamma   90.00
#
_symmetry.space_group_name_H-M   'P 1'
#
loop_
_entity.id
_entity.type
_entity.pdbx_description
1 polymer ?
#
loop_
_entity_poly.entity_id
_entity_poly.type
_entity_poly.pdbx_seq_one_letter_code
_entity_poly.pdbx_strand_id
1 'polypeptide(L)'
;MTKISILHLLLGTLLCTACMQALFPLEAPVMAQESANPLSPTKSELLFVRRIAPLLREKCLGCHGADPNQLEGSLDLRSLNGLLAGGDSEQPAIIRGAPDKSPLYLAAARQSDDWSAMPPKDAEQLSAQQLQWLKEWIRTGSAWPDAAKRQAIKHAYAKRWSAEDGITMKTSGGLDPDWTDRKYDPAGLWAYRPVRKPHIEQHPQNDSELRQHPIDVLIEQALPDGLAVAPRADRTTLIRRATFDLTGLPPTPQEVAQFVADKATDRDAFSKVVERLLASPHYGERMAQHWLDVARYADSSGFANDFERGNAWRYRDYVVRAFNNDKRYDTFIREQIAGDEIDPDDAEKMIATGFLRMGPWELTGMEVAKVARQRFLDDVVNSVGETFLAHSLQCARCHDHKFDPVPTRDYYSIQAVFATTQMAERHAPFLEQENTSGFEERSYLTQMMQSHQQTLQELDHVLLENAQTWFAEHKATTAQVKKQWDDTIAKLRSSGQTSGLFNAARGAMGQAKIPQSDYPPKLVGFTPQQFGRQRVANKGIQRLRWELERYQPFALAVYNGRTRNVARVSAPTRIPTDRLQAGELERTAILIGGDPFSPQHPVSPGTLSVIDSQLAEPIPTSIENRRTAFANWIADPGNPLTTRAIANRLWLWHFGAALAGNPNNFGATGKRPTHPALLDWLAATFVEDGWSIKAMHRHIMSSDAYCRSSRHSDAQTLRTLDPDGTSYAAYRPRRLSAEELRDARLSVTGELNRTVGGIPCRPEINQEVALQPRQVMGTFAAAWIPHPRPEQRNRRSLYVLRLRGLIAPMLEVFNTPAPDFSCEQRQASTVTPQVFSLFNGQGTHTRALTLAARVLKETDTDRAALERCFELTLSRPPTALELDEFLAHWRATEQALPEVAPKRITQPLEVVREAVEENTGEKFSFTERLYSNADYLPDLQPADVDRHTRALSDICLVLLNSNEFVYVY
;
A
#
# COMPACT_ATOMS: atom_id res chain seq x y z
N MET A 1 30.98 -28.38 39.33
CA MET A 1 32.26 -28.71 40.00
C MET A 1 33.09 -27.43 39.98
N THR A 2 33.38 -26.71 41.09
CA THR A 2 34.26 -27.03 42.25
C THR A 2 35.75 -27.17 41.85
N LYS A 3 36.74 -26.51 42.51
CA LYS A 3 36.73 -25.70 43.77
C LYS A 3 38.10 -24.97 44.01
N ILE A 4 38.15 -24.12 45.06
CA ILE A 4 39.32 -23.83 45.97
C ILE A 4 40.45 -22.89 45.46
N SER A 5 41.21 -22.08 46.24
CA SER A 5 41.09 -21.26 47.51
C SER A 5 42.45 -20.57 47.80
N ILE A 6 42.60 -19.69 48.85
CA ILE A 6 43.67 -19.67 49.93
C ILE A 6 43.98 -18.27 50.58
N LEU A 7 43.74 -18.11 51.91
CA LEU A 7 44.46 -17.36 53.02
C LEU A 7 44.86 -15.84 52.83
N HIS A 8 45.51 -15.02 53.70
CA HIS A 8 45.75 -14.78 55.17
C HIS A 8 46.44 -13.37 55.38
N LEU A 9 46.75 -12.76 56.56
CA LEU A 9 46.15 -12.58 57.91
C LEU A 9 47.06 -11.65 58.81
N LEU A 10 46.54 -11.08 59.94
CA LEU A 10 47.25 -10.44 61.12
C LEU A 10 47.95 -9.05 60.96
N LEU A 11 48.44 -8.35 62.02
CA LEU A 11 47.82 -7.82 63.28
C LEU A 11 48.78 -6.88 64.11
N GLY A 12 48.28 -5.78 64.74
CA GLY A 12 48.86 -5.09 65.95
C GLY A 12 50.07 -4.13 65.77
N THR A 13 50.56 -3.31 66.75
CA THR A 13 50.03 -2.78 68.05
C THR A 13 50.94 -1.66 68.65
N LEU A 14 50.48 -0.95 69.73
CA LEU A 14 51.22 -0.22 70.81
C LEU A 14 51.37 1.34 70.86
N LEU A 15 51.44 1.82 72.13
CA LEU A 15 51.38 3.18 72.76
C LEU A 15 52.60 4.13 72.47
N CYS A 16 52.73 5.43 72.87
CA CYS A 16 52.36 6.10 74.14
C CYS A 16 52.46 7.67 74.19
N THR A 17 51.67 8.30 75.08
CA THR A 17 51.83 9.60 75.84
C THR A 17 52.47 10.90 75.28
N ALA A 18 51.75 12.03 75.41
CA ALA A 18 52.13 13.31 76.12
C ALA A 18 51.64 14.63 75.45
N CYS A 19 51.47 15.70 76.25
CA CYS A 19 50.70 16.92 75.93
C CYS A 19 51.49 18.06 75.22
N MET A 20 50.80 18.86 74.38
CA MET A 20 50.48 20.29 74.63
C MET A 20 49.55 20.91 73.56
N GLN A 21 49.10 22.15 73.76
CA GLN A 21 47.94 22.77 73.09
C GLN A 21 48.26 23.53 71.78
N ALA A 22 47.38 23.43 70.78
CA ALA A 22 47.19 24.38 69.68
C ALA A 22 45.73 24.31 69.19
N LEU A 23 45.21 25.36 68.52
CA LEU A 23 43.79 25.47 68.16
C LEU A 23 43.47 24.98 66.72
N PHE A 24 42.20 24.61 66.52
CA PHE A 24 41.48 24.34 65.26
C PHE A 24 41.87 23.12 64.41
N PRO A 25 41.06 22.05 64.49
CA PRO A 25 40.52 21.31 63.35
C PRO A 25 39.03 21.69 63.12
N LEU A 26 38.37 21.53 61.97
CA LEU A 26 38.29 20.39 61.03
C LEU A 26 37.62 19.14 61.66
N GLU A 27 36.32 19.24 61.94
CA GLU A 27 35.50 18.11 62.41
C GLU A 27 35.10 17.15 61.28
N ALA A 28 35.79 16.02 61.18
CA ALA A 28 35.23 14.72 60.75
C ALA A 28 36.24 13.59 61.04
N PRO A 29 35.83 12.32 61.25
CA PRO A 29 34.47 11.83 61.44
C PRO A 29 34.25 11.14 62.80
N VAL A 30 33.06 11.31 63.39
CA VAL A 30 32.50 10.29 64.31
C VAL A 30 31.66 9.34 63.47
N MET A 31 31.93 8.04 63.54
CA MET A 31 31.07 7.03 62.91
C MET A 31 29.76 6.88 63.69
N ALA A 32 28.82 7.78 63.44
CA ALA A 32 27.44 7.57 63.80
C ALA A 32 26.88 6.37 63.02
N GLN A 33 26.20 5.46 63.72
CA GLN A 33 25.40 4.42 63.07
C GLN A 33 24.29 5.09 62.27
N GLU A 34 24.05 4.66 61.02
CA GLU A 34 22.85 5.07 60.29
C GLU A 34 21.60 4.52 61.01
N SER A 35 21.00 5.35 61.85
CA SER A 35 19.67 5.11 62.39
C SER A 35 18.66 5.19 61.24
N ALA A 36 18.14 4.03 60.84
CA ALA A 36 17.23 3.93 59.70
C ALA A 36 16.03 4.87 59.87
N ASN A 37 15.93 5.88 59.00
CA ASN A 37 14.88 6.89 59.05
C ASN A 37 13.49 6.21 58.94
N PRO A 38 12.63 6.24 59.98
CA PRO A 38 11.43 5.40 60.07
C PRO A 38 10.35 5.65 59.00
N LEU A 39 10.53 6.66 58.16
CA LEU A 39 9.54 7.15 57.19
C LEU A 39 9.81 6.75 55.73
N SER A 40 10.94 6.08 55.43
CA SER A 40 11.16 5.52 54.09
C SER A 40 10.55 4.10 53.97
N PRO A 41 9.81 3.77 52.90
CA PRO A 41 9.23 2.45 52.73
C PRO A 41 10.29 1.44 52.28
N THR A 42 10.27 0.25 52.87
CA THR A 42 11.20 -0.83 52.54
C THR A 42 11.00 -1.36 51.12
N LYS A 43 12.02 -2.01 50.55
CA LYS A 43 11.93 -2.65 49.22
C LYS A 43 10.75 -3.63 49.14
N SER A 44 10.48 -4.38 50.22
CA SER A 44 9.36 -5.31 50.29
C SER A 44 8.00 -4.59 50.27
N GLU A 45 7.86 -3.44 50.94
CA GLU A 45 6.62 -2.66 50.94
C GLU A 45 6.37 -2.02 49.56
N LEU A 46 7.41 -1.47 48.93
CA LEU A 46 7.34 -0.92 47.58
C LEU A 46 6.89 -1.98 46.57
N LEU A 47 7.49 -3.16 46.61
CA LEU A 47 7.14 -4.28 45.74
C LEU A 47 5.74 -4.82 46.03
N PHE A 48 5.33 -4.86 47.31
CA PHE A 48 3.97 -5.24 47.69
C PHE A 48 2.91 -4.29 47.11
N VAL A 49 3.06 -2.98 47.38
CA VAL A 49 2.07 -1.96 46.97
C VAL A 49 1.92 -1.90 45.46
N ARG A 50 3.03 -2.01 44.72
CA ARG A 50 3.05 -1.83 43.26
C ARG A 50 2.73 -3.10 42.47
N ARG A 51 3.24 -4.26 42.89
CA ARG A 51 3.20 -5.50 42.08
C ARG A 51 2.42 -6.63 42.74
N ILE A 52 2.65 -6.93 44.01
CA ILE A 52 2.01 -8.10 44.66
C ILE A 52 0.54 -7.87 44.97
N ALA A 53 0.16 -6.72 45.53
CA ALA A 53 -1.23 -6.42 45.88
C ALA A 53 -2.17 -6.30 44.65
N PRO A 54 -1.70 -5.87 43.46
CA PRO A 54 -2.43 -6.09 42.20
C PRO A 54 -2.43 -7.56 41.76
N LEU A 55 -1.27 -8.22 41.72
CA LEU A 55 -1.11 -9.61 41.25
C LEU A 55 -2.01 -10.59 42.02
N LEU A 56 -2.03 -10.52 43.34
CA LEU A 56 -2.91 -11.33 44.18
C LEU A 56 -4.39 -11.08 43.84
N ARG A 57 -4.81 -9.81 43.67
CA ARG A 57 -6.21 -9.49 43.34
C ARG A 57 -6.62 -10.04 41.97
N GLU A 58 -5.73 -9.94 40.98
CA GLU A 58 -6.02 -10.32 39.60
C GLU A 58 -5.95 -11.84 39.38
N LYS A 59 -5.02 -12.55 40.04
CA LYS A 59 -4.69 -13.95 39.76
C LYS A 59 -4.92 -14.95 40.89
N CYS A 60 -5.22 -14.49 42.12
CA CYS A 60 -5.27 -15.38 43.29
C CYS A 60 -6.53 -15.21 44.16
N LEU A 61 -7.02 -13.99 44.36
CA LEU A 61 -8.19 -13.72 45.22
C LEU A 61 -9.51 -14.24 44.65
N GLY A 62 -9.58 -14.65 43.38
CA GLY A 62 -10.76 -15.31 42.81
C GLY A 62 -11.13 -16.60 43.56
N CYS A 63 -10.14 -17.44 43.84
CA CYS A 63 -10.29 -18.73 44.54
C CYS A 63 -9.93 -18.66 46.04
N HIS A 64 -9.04 -17.74 46.42
CA HIS A 64 -8.49 -17.63 47.78
C HIS A 64 -8.80 -16.27 48.43
N GLY A 65 -10.00 -15.73 48.20
CA GLY A 65 -10.42 -14.48 48.83
C GLY A 65 -11.76 -13.85 48.39
N ALA A 66 -12.46 -14.38 47.39
CA ALA A 66 -13.69 -13.79 46.87
C ALA A 66 -14.85 -13.91 47.89
N ASP A 67 -15.05 -15.11 48.44
CA ASP A 67 -15.95 -15.37 49.57
C ASP A 67 -15.13 -15.96 50.75
N PRO A 68 -15.13 -15.36 51.95
CA PRO A 68 -14.52 -15.95 53.15
C PRO A 68 -14.98 -17.39 53.47
N ASN A 69 -16.16 -17.79 53.00
CA ASN A 69 -16.77 -19.09 53.31
C ASN A 69 -16.50 -20.15 52.22
N GLN A 70 -15.84 -19.79 51.12
CA GLN A 70 -15.58 -20.66 49.97
C GLN A 70 -14.14 -20.46 49.46
N LEU A 71 -13.16 -20.66 50.35
CA LEU A 71 -11.74 -20.57 50.03
C LEU A 71 -11.21 -21.92 49.55
N GLU A 72 -10.65 -21.98 48.33
CA GLU A 72 -9.98 -23.20 47.86
C GLU A 72 -8.77 -23.53 48.74
N GLY A 73 -8.66 -24.80 49.16
CA GLY A 73 -7.59 -25.28 50.05
C GLY A 73 -7.59 -24.66 51.45
N SER A 74 -8.72 -24.08 51.89
CA SER A 74 -8.86 -23.25 53.11
C SER A 74 -7.91 -22.03 53.19
N LEU A 75 -7.27 -21.64 52.09
CA LEU A 75 -6.20 -20.65 52.09
C LEU A 75 -6.73 -19.22 51.92
N ASP A 76 -6.45 -18.33 52.88
CA ASP A 76 -6.81 -16.90 52.81
C ASP A 76 -5.63 -16.03 52.36
N LEU A 77 -5.68 -15.52 51.13
CA LEU A 77 -4.65 -14.63 50.56
C LEU A 77 -4.97 -13.14 50.73
N ARG A 78 -6.01 -12.76 51.48
CA ARG A 78 -6.42 -11.36 51.70
C ARG A 78 -5.59 -10.64 52.77
N SER A 79 -4.82 -11.38 53.56
CA SER A 79 -3.98 -10.83 54.63
C SER A 79 -2.68 -11.61 54.80
N LEU A 80 -1.65 -10.93 55.35
CA LEU A 80 -0.40 -11.58 55.74
C LEU A 80 -0.59 -12.62 56.87
N ASN A 81 -1.65 -12.51 57.66
CA ASN A 81 -1.94 -13.47 58.72
C ASN A 81 -2.53 -14.77 58.15
N GLY A 82 -3.45 -14.70 57.18
CA GLY A 82 -3.95 -15.90 56.47
C GLY A 82 -2.82 -16.64 55.75
N LEU A 83 -1.99 -15.89 55.02
CA LEU A 83 -0.75 -16.38 54.38
C LEU A 83 0.24 -17.09 55.33
N LEU A 84 0.24 -16.75 56.62
CA LEU A 84 1.12 -17.35 57.64
C LEU A 84 0.43 -18.43 58.48
N ALA A 85 -0.91 -18.44 58.54
CA ALA A 85 -1.69 -19.53 59.10
C ALA A 85 -1.71 -20.75 58.15
N GLY A 86 -1.68 -20.51 56.84
CA GLY A 86 -1.72 -21.56 55.83
C GLY A 86 -3.14 -21.89 55.37
N GLY A 87 -3.33 -23.14 54.95
CA GLY A 87 -4.61 -23.75 54.57
C GLY A 87 -4.59 -25.24 54.96
N ASP A 88 -5.24 -26.10 54.18
CA ASP A 88 -5.36 -27.55 54.45
C ASP A 88 -4.02 -28.31 54.58
N SER A 89 -2.91 -27.70 54.18
CA SER A 89 -1.55 -28.24 54.35
C SER A 89 -0.95 -28.06 55.75
N GLU A 90 -1.63 -27.32 56.65
CA GLU A 90 -1.16 -26.94 58.00
C GLU A 90 0.20 -26.21 58.04
N GLN A 91 0.73 -25.79 56.88
CA GLN A 91 2.00 -25.07 56.76
C GLN A 91 1.78 -23.63 56.28
N PRO A 92 2.60 -22.65 56.75
CA PRO A 92 2.58 -21.29 56.23
C PRO A 92 2.77 -21.26 54.72
N ALA A 93 1.83 -20.66 53.98
CA ALA A 93 1.89 -20.59 52.53
C ALA A 93 3.09 -19.77 52.01
N ILE A 94 3.70 -18.96 52.87
CA ILE A 94 4.98 -18.28 52.64
C ILE A 94 5.93 -18.41 53.84
N ILE A 95 7.18 -18.75 53.55
CA ILE A 95 8.29 -18.69 54.51
C ILE A 95 9.10 -17.43 54.20
N ARG A 96 8.97 -16.41 55.06
CA ARG A 96 9.64 -15.10 54.88
C ARG A 96 11.15 -15.28 54.69
N GLY A 97 11.71 -14.65 53.66
CA GLY A 97 13.12 -14.77 53.29
C GLY A 97 13.46 -16.00 52.43
N ALA A 98 12.62 -17.05 52.40
CA ALA A 98 12.87 -18.33 51.73
C ALA A 98 11.81 -18.63 50.66
N PRO A 99 11.83 -17.95 49.50
CA PRO A 99 10.86 -18.19 48.42
C PRO A 99 10.89 -19.63 47.90
N ASP A 100 12.08 -20.21 47.75
CA ASP A 100 12.28 -21.60 47.27
C ASP A 100 11.85 -22.67 48.29
N LYS A 101 11.30 -22.26 49.44
CA LYS A 101 10.63 -23.12 50.44
C LYS A 101 9.20 -22.67 50.73
N SER A 102 8.66 -21.73 49.96
CA SER A 102 7.33 -21.15 50.18
C SER A 102 6.28 -21.82 49.29
N PRO A 103 5.29 -22.54 49.85
CA PRO A 103 4.28 -23.27 49.07
C PRO A 103 3.62 -22.44 47.96
N LEU A 104 3.24 -21.19 48.25
CA LEU A 104 2.63 -20.27 47.29
C LEU A 104 3.51 -20.00 46.07
N TYR A 105 4.83 -19.93 46.24
CA TYR A 105 5.76 -19.71 45.14
C TYR A 105 5.98 -20.99 44.33
N LEU A 106 6.11 -22.14 45.00
CA LEU A 106 6.30 -23.45 44.35
C LEU A 106 5.08 -23.83 43.49
N ALA A 107 3.88 -23.72 44.06
CA ALA A 107 2.61 -23.99 43.37
C ALA A 107 2.34 -23.03 42.19
N ALA A 108 2.69 -21.74 42.33
CA ALA A 108 2.56 -20.76 41.25
C ALA A 108 3.63 -20.91 40.16
N ALA A 109 4.84 -21.39 40.50
CA ALA A 109 5.90 -21.66 39.53
C ALA A 109 5.65 -22.94 38.72
N ARG A 110 4.85 -23.88 39.24
CA ARG A 110 4.57 -25.21 38.64
C ARG A 110 5.84 -26.04 38.36
N GLN A 111 6.79 -26.01 39.30
CA GLN A 111 8.13 -26.62 39.19
C GLN A 111 8.51 -27.47 40.41
N SER A 112 7.53 -27.98 41.15
CA SER A 112 7.73 -28.80 42.35
C SER A 112 6.79 -29.99 42.31
N ASP A 113 7.34 -31.19 42.49
CA ASP A 113 6.55 -32.43 42.55
C ASP A 113 5.75 -32.56 43.87
N ASP A 114 6.16 -31.80 44.90
CA ASP A 114 5.55 -31.78 46.24
C ASP A 114 4.29 -30.89 46.34
N TRP A 115 4.01 -30.04 45.35
CA TRP A 115 2.93 -29.05 45.41
C TRP A 115 2.12 -28.95 44.11
N SER A 116 0.80 -29.16 44.21
CA SER A 116 -0.14 -29.02 43.10
C SER A 116 -0.04 -27.66 42.39
N ALA A 117 0.00 -27.70 41.06
CA ALA A 117 0.08 -26.52 40.22
C ALA A 117 -1.17 -25.62 40.32
N MET A 118 -0.95 -24.31 40.43
CA MET A 118 -1.98 -23.26 40.42
C MET A 118 -1.90 -22.42 39.13
N PRO A 119 -2.98 -21.70 38.74
CA PRO A 119 -4.37 -22.17 38.63
C PRO A 119 -4.51 -23.27 37.54
N PRO A 120 -5.68 -23.93 37.35
CA PRO A 120 -5.81 -25.11 36.46
C PRO A 120 -5.82 -24.83 34.94
N LYS A 121 -5.64 -23.59 34.47
CA LYS A 121 -5.56 -23.25 33.04
C LYS A 121 -4.21 -22.62 32.70
N ASP A 122 -3.65 -22.94 31.54
CA ASP A 122 -2.36 -22.39 31.11
C ASP A 122 -2.43 -20.90 30.73
N ALA A 123 -3.57 -20.46 30.19
CA ALA A 123 -3.85 -19.04 29.92
C ALA A 123 -3.88 -18.16 31.19
N GLU A 124 -3.90 -18.76 32.38
CA GLU A 124 -3.94 -18.06 33.68
C GLU A 124 -2.62 -18.23 34.47
N GLN A 125 -1.60 -18.87 33.88
CA GLN A 125 -0.27 -19.02 34.48
C GLN A 125 0.42 -17.67 34.68
N LEU A 126 1.21 -17.52 35.76
CA LEU A 126 2.01 -16.33 35.99
C LEU A 126 3.22 -16.27 35.04
N SER A 127 3.44 -15.10 34.43
CA SER A 127 4.65 -14.84 33.63
C SER A 127 5.91 -14.91 34.49
N ALA A 128 7.06 -15.20 33.87
CA ALA A 128 8.36 -15.23 34.54
C ALA A 128 8.66 -13.92 35.33
N GLN A 129 8.19 -12.78 34.82
CA GLN A 129 8.35 -11.48 35.49
C GLN A 129 7.47 -11.35 36.75
N GLN A 130 6.24 -11.86 36.73
CA GLN A 130 5.36 -11.91 37.91
C GLN A 130 5.87 -12.90 38.96
N LEU A 131 6.38 -14.06 38.53
CA LEU A 131 7.06 -15.03 39.40
C LEU A 131 8.30 -14.41 40.05
N GLN A 132 9.10 -13.63 39.33
CA GLN A 132 10.24 -12.91 39.89
C GLN A 132 9.80 -11.87 40.94
N TRP A 133 8.70 -11.13 40.72
CA TRP A 133 8.17 -10.21 41.73
C TRP A 133 7.74 -10.96 43.00
N LEU A 134 7.02 -12.08 42.88
CA LEU A 134 6.59 -12.90 44.00
C LEU A 134 7.79 -13.47 44.78
N LYS A 135 8.78 -14.02 44.06
CA LYS A 135 10.04 -14.53 44.63
C LYS A 135 10.78 -13.46 45.43
N GLU A 136 10.95 -12.27 44.83
CA GLU A 136 11.67 -11.15 45.46
C GLU A 136 10.93 -10.59 46.66
N TRP A 137 9.59 -10.46 46.61
CA TRP A 137 8.81 -9.99 47.76
C TRP A 137 8.97 -10.90 48.98
N ILE A 138 8.84 -12.22 48.78
CA ILE A 138 9.06 -13.20 49.84
C ILE A 138 10.49 -13.13 50.36
N ARG A 139 11.49 -13.08 49.47
CA ARG A 139 12.92 -12.94 49.82
C ARG A 139 13.21 -11.66 50.63
N THR A 140 12.47 -10.58 50.38
CA THR A 140 12.61 -9.31 51.12
C THR A 140 11.77 -9.23 52.42
N GLY A 141 11.14 -10.32 52.86
CA GLY A 141 10.48 -10.42 54.17
C GLY A 141 8.94 -10.37 54.17
N SER A 142 8.32 -10.40 52.98
CA SER A 142 6.86 -10.44 52.78
C SER A 142 6.09 -9.31 53.47
N ALA A 143 6.62 -8.10 53.48
CA ALA A 143 5.98 -6.95 54.13
C ALA A 143 4.61 -6.62 53.51
N TRP A 144 3.62 -6.39 54.38
CA TRP A 144 2.23 -6.12 54.03
C TRP A 144 1.75 -4.83 54.72
N PRO A 145 2.06 -3.64 54.15
CA PRO A 145 1.68 -2.36 54.72
C PRO A 145 0.15 -2.19 54.81
N ASP A 146 -0.31 -1.44 55.81
CA ASP A 146 -1.73 -1.12 56.06
C ASP A 146 -2.34 -0.18 55.01
N ALA A 147 -3.65 0.05 55.06
CA ALA A 147 -4.35 0.86 54.05
C ALA A 147 -3.80 2.31 53.91
N ALA A 148 -3.44 2.96 55.02
CA ALA A 148 -2.92 4.33 55.00
C ALA A 148 -1.49 4.34 54.46
N LYS A 149 -0.61 3.44 54.94
CA LYS A 149 0.76 3.33 54.43
C LYS A 149 0.81 2.92 52.96
N ARG A 150 -0.08 2.02 52.50
CA ARG A 150 -0.25 1.70 51.06
C ARG A 150 -0.61 2.95 50.25
N GLN A 151 -1.52 3.78 50.72
CA GLN A 151 -1.94 4.99 50.00
C GLN A 151 -0.85 6.08 49.99
N ALA A 152 -0.15 6.27 51.12
CA ALA A 152 1.00 7.18 51.20
C ALA A 152 2.12 6.76 50.24
N ILE A 153 2.47 5.46 50.20
CA ILE A 153 3.47 4.93 49.26
C ILE A 153 3.01 5.13 47.81
N LYS A 154 1.76 4.80 47.47
CA LYS A 154 1.20 5.06 46.12
C LYS A 154 1.36 6.52 45.71
N HIS A 155 1.02 7.46 46.59
CA HIS A 155 1.09 8.88 46.28
C HIS A 155 2.54 9.37 46.11
N ALA A 156 3.43 9.04 47.07
CA ALA A 156 4.83 9.44 47.04
C ALA A 156 5.60 8.89 45.83
N TYR A 157 5.29 7.66 45.39
CA TYR A 157 5.96 7.01 44.27
C TYR A 157 5.21 7.14 42.94
N ALA A 158 4.04 7.81 42.89
CA ALA A 158 3.18 7.91 41.71
C ALA A 158 3.94 8.35 40.43
N LYS A 159 4.73 9.42 40.52
CA LYS A 159 5.52 9.93 39.37
C LYS A 159 6.56 8.92 38.89
N ARG A 160 7.29 8.30 39.84
CA ARG A 160 8.35 7.33 39.54
C ARG A 160 7.78 6.04 38.94
N TRP A 161 6.74 5.47 39.57
CA TRP A 161 6.08 4.28 39.03
C TRP A 161 5.41 4.57 37.70
N SER A 162 4.84 5.76 37.47
CA SER A 162 4.33 6.10 36.14
C SER A 162 5.44 6.16 35.09
N ALA A 163 6.61 6.74 35.37
CA ALA A 163 7.74 6.69 34.43
C ALA A 163 8.20 5.25 34.12
N GLU A 164 8.04 4.34 35.07
CA GLU A 164 8.39 2.91 34.94
C GLU A 164 7.19 2.01 34.52
N ASP A 165 5.98 2.55 34.33
CA ASP A 165 4.73 1.85 33.97
C ASP A 165 4.07 2.45 32.70
N GLY A 166 4.82 3.22 31.91
CA GLY A 166 4.40 3.84 30.65
C GLY A 166 3.89 5.29 30.77
N ILE A 167 3.97 6.04 29.68
CA ILE A 167 3.52 7.45 29.63
C ILE A 167 2.10 7.56 29.10
N THR A 168 1.31 8.48 29.67
CA THR A 168 0.05 8.92 29.07
C THR A 168 0.36 9.91 27.93
N MET A 169 -0.49 9.93 26.90
CA MET A 169 -0.40 10.89 25.80
C MET A 169 -1.58 11.86 25.87
N LYS A 170 -1.32 13.16 25.67
CA LYS A 170 -2.40 14.12 25.45
C LYS A 170 -3.05 13.79 24.11
N THR A 171 -4.36 13.57 24.15
CA THR A 171 -5.22 13.31 22.98
C THR A 171 -6.51 14.12 23.13
N SER A 172 -7.44 13.98 22.18
CA SER A 172 -8.79 14.55 22.27
C SER A 172 -9.69 13.86 23.32
N GLY A 173 -9.18 12.81 23.99
CA GLY A 173 -9.93 11.93 24.90
C GLY A 173 -10.67 10.81 24.16
N GLY A 174 -10.71 9.62 24.75
CA GLY A 174 -11.43 8.47 24.21
C GLY A 174 -12.95 8.57 24.38
N LEU A 175 -13.62 7.46 24.08
CA LEU A 175 -15.01 7.19 24.47
C LEU A 175 -15.12 6.84 25.96
N ASP A 176 -14.06 6.29 26.55
CA ASP A 176 -14.00 5.82 27.94
C ASP A 176 -12.83 6.47 28.73
N PRO A 177 -13.00 6.75 30.04
CA PRO A 177 -11.94 7.25 30.91
C PRO A 177 -10.70 6.34 30.99
N ASP A 178 -10.86 5.01 31.08
CA ASP A 178 -9.74 4.07 31.23
C ASP A 178 -8.87 4.00 29.97
N TRP A 179 -9.45 4.28 28.79
CA TRP A 179 -8.66 4.49 27.57
C TRP A 179 -7.99 5.88 27.56
N THR A 180 -8.67 6.91 28.09
CA THR A 180 -8.15 8.29 28.11
C THR A 180 -6.92 8.44 29.00
N ASP A 181 -6.92 7.85 30.20
CA ASP A 181 -5.79 7.82 31.13
C ASP A 181 -4.79 6.66 30.85
N ARG A 182 -4.91 6.01 29.69
CA ARG A 182 -4.08 4.88 29.29
C ARG A 182 -2.60 5.25 29.17
N LYS A 183 -1.76 4.33 29.64
CA LYS A 183 -0.30 4.38 29.53
C LYS A 183 0.17 3.55 28.34
N TYR A 184 1.18 4.07 27.65
CA TYR A 184 1.80 3.49 26.48
C TYR A 184 3.30 3.27 26.74
N ASP A 185 3.89 2.24 26.13
CA ASP A 185 5.35 2.06 26.11
C ASP A 185 5.98 3.27 25.40
N PRO A 186 6.88 4.04 26.04
CA PRO A 186 7.58 5.15 25.40
C PRO A 186 8.29 4.76 24.09
N ALA A 187 8.77 3.52 23.97
CA ALA A 187 9.41 3.00 22.76
C ALA A 187 8.40 2.54 21.68
N GLY A 188 7.14 2.32 22.03
CA GLY A 188 6.05 2.18 21.06
C GLY A 188 5.68 3.53 20.43
N LEU A 189 5.78 4.61 21.19
CA LEU A 189 5.46 5.98 20.76
C LEU A 189 6.55 6.68 19.92
N TRP A 190 7.48 5.93 19.31
CA TRP A 190 8.64 6.49 18.60
C TRP A 190 8.24 7.44 17.47
N ALA A 191 7.25 7.09 16.65
CA ALA A 191 6.85 7.81 15.45
C ALA A 191 6.16 9.16 15.72
N TYR A 192 5.46 9.29 16.85
CA TYR A 192 4.77 10.52 17.25
C TYR A 192 5.71 11.59 17.84
N ARG A 193 6.96 11.22 18.18
CA ARG A 193 7.95 12.17 18.70
C ARG A 193 8.46 13.08 17.58
N PRO A 194 8.66 14.39 17.81
CA PRO A 194 9.33 15.27 16.85
C PRO A 194 10.65 14.66 16.35
N VAL A 195 10.93 14.81 15.06
CA VAL A 195 12.18 14.35 14.43
C VAL A 195 13.36 15.07 15.06
N ARG A 196 14.44 14.34 15.36
CA ARG A 196 15.69 14.89 15.88
C ARG A 196 16.87 14.37 15.08
N LYS A 197 17.37 15.19 14.15
CA LYS A 197 18.58 14.88 13.39
C LYS A 197 19.74 14.55 14.34
N PRO A 198 20.36 13.36 14.23
CA PRO A 198 21.49 13.01 15.09
C PRO A 198 22.70 13.88 14.75
N HIS A 199 23.48 14.23 15.78
CA HIS A 199 24.78 14.86 15.59
C HIS A 199 25.78 13.83 15.08
N ILE A 200 26.48 14.14 14.00
CA ILE A 200 27.53 13.30 13.41
C ILE A 200 28.82 14.11 13.48
N GLU A 201 29.83 13.58 14.17
CA GLU A 201 31.12 14.25 14.33
C GLU A 201 31.89 14.25 13.01
N GLN A 202 32.00 15.43 12.38
CA GLN A 202 32.85 15.60 11.21
C GLN A 202 34.29 15.84 11.67
N HIS A 203 35.16 14.82 11.56
CA HIS A 203 36.58 14.98 11.88
C HIS A 203 37.23 16.06 10.97
N PRO A 204 37.73 17.18 11.54
CA PRO A 204 38.07 18.38 10.77
C PRO A 204 39.43 18.32 10.05
N GLN A 205 40.07 17.14 9.96
CA GLN A 205 41.39 16.95 9.36
C GLN A 205 41.48 15.82 8.32
N ASN A 206 40.37 15.16 7.97
CA ASN A 206 40.38 14.29 6.79
C ASN A 206 40.29 15.15 5.53
N ASP A 207 41.17 14.86 4.55
CA ASP A 207 41.11 15.44 3.21
C ASP A 207 39.73 15.24 2.57
N SER A 208 39.40 16.06 1.56
CA SER A 208 38.06 16.12 0.96
C SER A 208 37.54 14.79 0.40
N GLU A 209 38.42 13.84 0.09
CA GLU A 209 38.08 12.48 -0.39
C GLU A 209 37.68 11.52 0.75
N LEU A 210 38.08 11.81 1.99
CA LEU A 210 37.94 10.95 3.18
C LEU A 210 36.92 11.47 4.21
N ARG A 211 36.00 12.35 3.81
CA ARG A 211 34.78 12.60 4.60
C ARG A 211 33.89 11.36 4.53
N GLN A 212 33.73 10.66 5.65
CA GLN A 212 32.75 9.56 5.73
C GLN A 212 31.35 10.11 5.50
N HIS A 213 30.56 9.38 4.73
CA HIS A 213 29.23 9.80 4.31
C HIS A 213 28.21 9.55 5.45
N PRO A 214 27.29 10.49 5.76
CA PRO A 214 26.45 10.43 6.96
C PRO A 214 25.64 9.13 7.15
N ILE A 215 25.13 8.57 6.04
CA ILE A 215 24.38 7.30 6.06
C ILE A 215 25.29 6.14 6.49
N ASP A 216 26.52 6.11 6.01
CA ASP A 216 27.48 5.05 6.29
C ASP A 216 27.96 5.11 7.74
N VAL A 217 28.22 6.31 8.29
CA VAL A 217 28.54 6.47 9.72
C VAL A 217 27.41 5.95 10.62
N LEU A 218 26.15 6.25 10.28
CA LEU A 218 24.99 5.79 11.07
C LEU A 218 24.67 4.30 10.90
N ILE A 219 25.19 3.65 9.85
CA ILE A 219 25.14 2.19 9.67
C ILE A 219 26.31 1.52 10.40
N GLU A 220 27.53 2.06 10.29
CA GLU A 220 28.73 1.56 10.96
C GLU A 220 28.59 1.61 12.48
N GLN A 221 27.95 2.65 13.04
CA GLN A 221 27.56 2.73 14.45
C GLN A 221 26.49 1.71 14.89
N ALA A 222 25.87 0.99 13.95
CA ALA A 222 24.84 -0.01 14.20
C ALA A 222 25.24 -1.43 13.73
N LEU A 223 26.47 -1.62 13.21
CA LEU A 223 26.98 -2.93 12.85
C LEU A 223 27.18 -3.81 14.09
N PRO A 224 26.87 -5.12 14.02
CA PRO A 224 27.28 -6.09 15.03
C PRO A 224 28.81 -6.14 15.20
N ASP A 225 29.28 -6.24 16.45
CA ASP A 225 30.71 -6.35 16.77
C ASP A 225 31.38 -7.48 15.97
N GLY A 226 32.45 -7.14 15.24
CA GLY A 226 33.20 -8.07 14.41
C GLY A 226 32.63 -8.32 13.01
N LEU A 227 31.46 -7.77 12.65
CA LEU A 227 30.96 -7.82 11.28
C LEU A 227 31.62 -6.74 10.41
N ALA A 228 32.51 -7.16 9.51
CA ALA A 228 33.00 -6.31 8.43
C ALA A 228 31.88 -5.99 7.41
N VAL A 229 32.16 -5.08 6.48
CA VAL A 229 31.27 -4.78 5.33
C VAL A 229 31.82 -5.35 4.03
N ALA A 230 30.92 -5.60 3.07
CA ALA A 230 31.26 -6.03 1.72
C ALA A 230 32.10 -4.97 0.99
N PRO A 231 32.99 -5.37 0.07
CA PRO A 231 33.63 -4.43 -0.85
C PRO A 231 32.57 -3.72 -1.72
N ARG A 232 32.94 -2.58 -2.30
CA ARG A 232 32.15 -1.90 -3.33
C ARG A 232 31.86 -2.87 -4.50
N ALA A 233 30.65 -2.80 -5.04
CA ALA A 233 30.28 -3.54 -6.25
C ALA A 233 31.06 -3.01 -7.48
N ASP A 234 31.26 -3.86 -8.48
CA ASP A 234 31.89 -3.46 -9.73
C ASP A 234 31.00 -2.49 -10.53
N ARG A 235 31.59 -1.79 -11.51
CA ARG A 235 30.89 -0.78 -12.31
C ARG A 235 29.72 -1.35 -13.13
N THR A 236 29.80 -2.59 -13.61
CA THR A 236 28.71 -3.21 -14.39
C THR A 236 27.51 -3.52 -13.49
N THR A 237 27.75 -4.08 -12.30
CA THR A 237 26.73 -4.28 -11.28
C THR A 237 26.10 -2.94 -10.85
N LEU A 238 26.93 -1.92 -10.54
CA LEU A 238 26.44 -0.61 -10.08
C LEU A 238 25.55 0.12 -11.11
N ILE A 239 25.92 0.14 -12.41
CA ILE A 239 25.07 0.79 -13.42
C ILE A 239 23.78 0.02 -13.67
N ARG A 240 23.81 -1.32 -13.63
CA ARG A 240 22.60 -2.15 -13.74
C ARG A 240 21.64 -1.86 -12.58
N ARG A 241 22.16 -1.85 -11.35
CA ARG A 241 21.42 -1.51 -10.12
C ARG A 241 20.80 -0.12 -10.20
N ALA A 242 21.61 0.91 -10.44
CA ALA A 242 21.16 2.30 -10.50
C ALA A 242 20.11 2.56 -11.60
N THR A 243 20.27 1.96 -12.79
CA THR A 243 19.34 2.18 -13.91
C THR A 243 17.99 1.52 -13.65
N PHE A 244 17.95 0.32 -13.06
CA PHE A 244 16.70 -0.32 -12.65
C PHE A 244 16.04 0.39 -11.47
N ASP A 245 16.79 0.84 -10.46
CA ASP A 245 16.22 1.55 -9.31
C ASP A 245 15.62 2.90 -9.71
N LEU A 246 16.34 3.71 -10.52
CA LEU A 246 15.90 5.04 -10.92
C LEU A 246 14.97 5.10 -12.14
N THR A 247 14.98 4.12 -13.05
CA THR A 247 14.14 4.17 -14.27
C THR A 247 13.28 2.93 -14.53
N GLY A 248 13.51 1.83 -13.80
CA GLY A 248 12.84 0.55 -14.02
C GLY A 248 13.21 -0.15 -15.33
N LEU A 249 14.36 0.18 -15.91
CA LEU A 249 14.88 -0.34 -17.19
C LEU A 249 16.33 -0.85 -17.05
N PRO A 250 16.79 -1.78 -17.91
CA PRO A 250 18.19 -2.13 -18.00
C PRO A 250 18.99 -1.00 -18.70
N PRO A 251 20.29 -0.83 -18.37
CA PRO A 251 21.18 0.04 -19.13
C PRO A 251 21.47 -0.54 -20.52
N THR A 252 21.71 0.33 -21.50
CA THR A 252 22.21 -0.08 -22.82
C THR A 252 23.70 -0.45 -22.77
N PRO A 253 24.19 -1.32 -23.67
CA PRO A 253 25.61 -1.67 -23.74
C PRO A 253 26.54 -0.45 -23.89
N GLN A 254 26.09 0.61 -24.56
CA GLN A 254 26.85 1.86 -24.71
C GLN A 254 27.03 2.60 -23.38
N GLU A 255 25.97 2.69 -22.56
CA GLU A 255 26.05 3.34 -21.24
C GLU A 255 26.94 2.54 -20.28
N VAL A 256 26.90 1.21 -20.34
CA VAL A 256 27.79 0.32 -19.58
C VAL A 256 29.24 0.55 -19.99
N ALA A 257 29.54 0.47 -21.29
CA ALA A 257 30.89 0.67 -21.81
C ALA A 257 31.45 2.06 -21.46
N GLN A 258 30.63 3.11 -21.53
CA GLN A 258 31.02 4.47 -21.13
C GLN A 258 31.35 4.58 -19.64
N PHE A 259 30.56 3.98 -18.75
CA PHE A 259 30.83 4.02 -17.31
C PHE A 259 32.03 3.16 -16.90
N VAL A 260 32.18 1.97 -17.49
CA VAL A 260 33.35 1.11 -17.25
C VAL A 260 34.64 1.77 -17.73
N ALA A 261 34.60 2.58 -18.80
CA ALA A 261 35.77 3.28 -19.37
C ALA A 261 36.04 4.69 -18.78
N ASP A 262 35.19 5.24 -17.90
CA ASP A 262 35.41 6.56 -17.30
C ASP A 262 36.67 6.55 -16.41
N LYS A 263 37.58 7.51 -16.62
CA LYS A 263 38.86 7.60 -15.89
C LYS A 263 38.76 8.36 -14.56
N ALA A 264 37.59 8.89 -14.22
CA ALA A 264 37.35 9.49 -12.90
C ALA A 264 37.22 8.43 -11.80
N THR A 265 37.22 8.88 -10.54
CA THR A 265 37.05 8.00 -9.37
C THR A 265 35.71 7.25 -9.43
N ASP A 266 35.60 6.11 -8.74
CA ASP A 266 34.34 5.33 -8.69
C ASP A 266 33.17 6.07 -8.03
N ARG A 267 33.44 7.13 -7.25
CA ARG A 267 32.40 8.01 -6.69
C ARG A 267 32.00 9.08 -7.70
N ASP A 268 32.95 9.75 -8.35
CA ASP A 268 32.65 10.80 -9.35
C ASP A 268 31.98 10.22 -10.60
N ALA A 269 32.51 9.12 -11.13
CA ALA A 269 31.95 8.45 -12.30
C ALA A 269 30.52 7.95 -12.01
N PHE A 270 30.27 7.42 -10.81
CA PHE A 270 28.94 6.96 -10.42
C PHE A 270 27.97 8.13 -10.17
N SER A 271 28.43 9.25 -9.60
CA SER A 271 27.65 10.47 -9.46
C SER A 271 27.13 10.99 -10.82
N LYS A 272 27.97 10.99 -11.86
CA LYS A 272 27.54 11.30 -13.24
C LYS A 272 26.43 10.36 -13.75
N VAL A 273 26.50 9.08 -13.41
CA VAL A 273 25.46 8.10 -13.75
C VAL A 273 24.15 8.41 -13.02
N VAL A 274 24.19 8.73 -11.72
CA VAL A 274 23.02 9.11 -10.93
C VAL A 274 22.37 10.37 -11.51
N GLU A 275 23.10 11.46 -11.74
CA GLU A 275 22.53 12.69 -12.33
C GLU A 275 21.90 12.44 -13.70
N ARG A 276 22.56 11.67 -14.57
CA ARG A 276 22.06 11.31 -15.90
C ARG A 276 20.75 10.52 -15.84
N LEU A 277 20.57 9.67 -14.82
CA LEU A 277 19.35 8.90 -14.60
C LEU A 277 18.24 9.76 -13.96
N LEU A 278 18.58 10.63 -12.99
CA LEU A 278 17.64 11.58 -12.38
C LEU A 278 17.15 12.67 -13.36
N ALA A 279 17.91 12.93 -14.43
CA ALA A 279 17.51 13.79 -15.55
C ALA A 279 16.68 13.06 -16.63
N SER A 280 16.55 11.73 -16.56
CA SER A 280 15.79 10.96 -17.54
C SER A 280 14.28 11.16 -17.35
N PRO A 281 13.47 11.32 -18.42
CA PRO A 281 12.01 11.38 -18.30
C PRO A 281 11.40 10.05 -17.80
N HIS A 282 12.17 8.95 -17.85
CA HIS A 282 11.80 7.64 -17.30
C HIS A 282 11.93 7.54 -15.78
N TYR A 283 12.54 8.53 -15.12
CA TYR A 283 12.59 8.60 -13.66
C TYR A 283 11.20 8.80 -13.06
N GLY A 284 10.43 9.75 -13.59
CA GLY A 284 9.06 9.99 -13.17
C GLY A 284 8.14 8.79 -13.40
N GLU A 285 8.40 7.99 -14.44
CA GLU A 285 7.67 6.73 -14.67
C GLU A 285 7.93 5.70 -13.58
N ARG A 286 9.19 5.56 -13.14
CA ARG A 286 9.59 4.64 -12.07
C ARG A 286 9.06 5.08 -10.71
N MET A 287 9.17 6.36 -10.39
CA MET A 287 8.64 6.89 -9.13
C MET A 287 7.11 6.86 -9.11
N ALA A 288 6.45 7.07 -10.25
CA ALA A 288 5.02 6.87 -10.39
C ALA A 288 4.62 5.40 -10.16
N GLN A 289 5.34 4.41 -10.70
CA GLN A 289 5.07 2.99 -10.42
C GLN A 289 4.92 2.73 -8.91
N HIS A 290 5.88 3.21 -8.11
CA HIS A 290 5.85 3.06 -6.65
C HIS A 290 4.72 3.87 -5.99
N TRP A 291 4.49 5.12 -6.41
CA TRP A 291 3.45 5.96 -5.81
C TRP A 291 2.03 5.44 -6.09
N LEU A 292 1.79 4.91 -7.29
CA LEU A 292 0.47 4.46 -7.75
C LEU A 292 0.02 3.17 -7.06
N ASP A 293 0.96 2.36 -6.57
CA ASP A 293 0.68 1.20 -5.71
C ASP A 293 0.18 1.66 -4.31
N VAL A 294 0.80 2.70 -3.74
CA VAL A 294 0.35 3.31 -2.48
C VAL A 294 -0.98 4.04 -2.66
N ALA A 295 -1.13 4.78 -3.78
CA ALA A 295 -2.33 5.54 -4.13
C ALA A 295 -3.49 4.68 -4.67
N ARG A 296 -3.31 3.35 -4.87
CA ARG A 296 -4.36 2.41 -5.29
C ARG A 296 -4.93 2.68 -6.69
N TYR A 297 -4.04 3.00 -7.63
CA TYR A 297 -4.43 3.38 -8.99
C TYR A 297 -5.09 2.26 -9.78
N ALA A 298 -6.26 2.57 -10.37
CA ALA A 298 -6.89 1.74 -11.40
C ALA A 298 -7.65 2.60 -12.42
N ASP A 299 -7.68 2.13 -13.66
CA ASP A 299 -8.45 2.68 -14.77
C ASP A 299 -9.93 2.25 -14.73
N SER A 300 -10.39 1.55 -13.69
CA SER A 300 -11.78 1.10 -13.52
C SER A 300 -12.31 1.24 -12.08
N SER A 301 -13.63 1.14 -11.93
CA SER A 301 -14.33 1.56 -10.69
C SER A 301 -14.48 0.49 -9.62
N GLY A 302 -14.31 -0.79 -9.97
CA GLY A 302 -14.59 -1.92 -9.09
C GLY A 302 -16.09 -2.23 -8.98
N PHE A 303 -16.42 -3.08 -7.99
CA PHE A 303 -17.78 -3.53 -7.69
C PHE A 303 -18.52 -4.13 -8.91
N ALA A 304 -19.81 -3.84 -9.09
CA ALA A 304 -20.71 -4.68 -9.89
C ALA A 304 -20.75 -4.33 -11.38
N ASN A 305 -20.53 -3.06 -11.79
CA ASN A 305 -20.39 -2.72 -13.22
C ASN A 305 -18.93 -2.60 -13.68
N ASP A 306 -17.96 -2.41 -12.76
CA ASP A 306 -16.54 -2.14 -13.02
C ASP A 306 -16.28 -1.13 -14.17
N PHE A 307 -17.05 -0.04 -14.22
CA PHE A 307 -16.96 0.95 -15.28
C PHE A 307 -15.55 1.56 -15.39
N GLU A 308 -15.02 1.65 -16.61
CA GLU A 308 -13.77 2.36 -16.89
C GLU A 308 -13.86 3.84 -16.50
N ARG A 309 -12.83 4.31 -15.82
CA ARG A 309 -12.64 5.68 -15.36
C ARG A 309 -11.93 6.47 -16.45
N GLY A 310 -12.69 6.98 -17.41
CA GLY A 310 -12.17 7.64 -18.62
C GLY A 310 -10.99 8.59 -18.37
N ASN A 311 -11.04 9.41 -17.30
CA ASN A 311 -10.05 10.45 -17.02
C ASN A 311 -8.99 10.06 -15.97
N ALA A 312 -8.92 8.80 -15.50
CA ALA A 312 -7.95 8.37 -14.48
C ALA A 312 -6.49 8.53 -14.93
N TRP A 313 -6.20 8.26 -16.21
CA TRP A 313 -4.86 8.32 -16.80
C TRP A 313 -4.17 9.68 -16.62
N ARG A 314 -4.95 10.77 -16.52
CA ARG A 314 -4.40 12.12 -16.28
C ARG A 314 -3.78 12.26 -14.90
N TYR A 315 -4.35 11.62 -13.86
CA TYR A 315 -3.77 11.58 -12.51
C TYR A 315 -2.46 10.79 -12.48
N ARG A 316 -2.42 9.63 -13.16
CA ARG A 316 -1.19 8.84 -13.33
C ARG A 316 -0.08 9.69 -13.96
N ASP A 317 -0.40 10.46 -14.99
CA ASP A 317 0.58 11.30 -15.69
C ASP A 317 0.96 12.56 -14.91
N TYR A 318 0.05 13.13 -14.13
CA TYR A 318 0.38 14.14 -13.12
C TYR A 318 1.45 13.63 -12.15
N VAL A 319 1.31 12.41 -11.63
CA VAL A 319 2.30 11.80 -10.73
C VAL A 319 3.66 11.64 -11.44
N VAL A 320 3.68 11.19 -12.71
CA VAL A 320 4.92 11.11 -13.53
C VAL A 320 5.58 12.48 -13.68
N ARG A 321 4.81 13.53 -14.02
CA ARG A 321 5.33 14.90 -14.19
C ARG A 321 5.81 15.50 -12.87
N ALA A 322 5.07 15.29 -11.77
CA ALA A 322 5.45 15.77 -10.45
C ALA A 322 6.83 15.24 -10.02
N PHE A 323 7.09 13.95 -10.19
CA PHE A 323 8.42 13.40 -9.91
C PHE A 323 9.49 13.87 -10.92
N ASN A 324 9.19 13.86 -12.23
CA ASN A 324 10.15 14.34 -13.24
C ASN A 324 10.61 15.79 -13.00
N ASN A 325 9.69 16.66 -12.57
CA ASN A 325 9.96 18.06 -12.23
C ASN A 325 10.51 18.25 -10.81
N ASP A 326 10.71 17.17 -10.04
CA ASP A 326 11.09 17.17 -8.61
C ASP A 326 10.18 18.10 -7.77
N LYS A 327 8.88 18.07 -8.04
CA LYS A 327 7.86 18.84 -7.32
C LYS A 327 7.98 18.51 -5.84
N ARG A 328 8.33 19.53 -5.04
CA ARG A 328 8.50 19.44 -3.58
C ARG A 328 7.38 18.61 -2.96
N TYR A 329 7.75 17.64 -2.14
CA TYR A 329 6.77 16.68 -1.61
C TYR A 329 5.68 17.34 -0.75
N ASP A 330 5.98 18.43 -0.05
CA ASP A 330 4.98 19.21 0.70
C ASP A 330 3.92 19.85 -0.21
N THR A 331 4.31 20.38 -1.36
CA THR A 331 3.38 20.84 -2.41
C THR A 331 2.61 19.67 -3.04
N PHE A 332 3.27 18.55 -3.31
CA PHE A 332 2.64 17.34 -3.88
C PHE A 332 1.57 16.71 -2.96
N ILE A 333 1.71 16.82 -1.64
CA ILE A 333 0.66 16.52 -0.65
C ILE A 333 -0.51 17.49 -0.81
N ARG A 334 -0.23 18.80 -0.77
CA ARG A 334 -1.24 19.87 -0.83
C ARG A 334 -2.11 19.78 -2.08
N GLU A 335 -1.51 19.57 -3.24
CA GLU A 335 -2.24 19.41 -4.50
C GLU A 335 -3.14 18.16 -4.51
N GLN A 336 -2.68 17.01 -4.01
CA GLN A 336 -3.48 15.78 -4.01
C GLN A 336 -4.68 15.79 -3.06
N ILE A 337 -4.58 16.53 -1.95
CA ILE A 337 -5.67 16.63 -0.97
C ILE A 337 -6.58 17.83 -1.26
N ALA A 338 -6.03 18.95 -1.74
CA ALA A 338 -6.72 20.23 -1.78
C ALA A 338 -6.43 21.08 -3.04
N GLY A 339 -5.83 20.53 -4.08
CA GLY A 339 -5.44 21.28 -5.28
C GLY A 339 -6.57 22.12 -5.90
N ASP A 340 -7.80 21.60 -5.89
CA ASP A 340 -8.99 22.29 -6.40
C ASP A 340 -9.61 23.35 -5.46
N GLU A 341 -9.15 23.41 -4.20
CA GLU A 341 -9.42 24.50 -3.26
C GLU A 341 -8.34 25.59 -3.32
N ILE A 342 -7.07 25.17 -3.47
CA ILE A 342 -5.89 26.03 -3.52
C ILE A 342 -5.94 26.96 -4.75
N ASP A 343 -6.36 26.41 -5.89
CA ASP A 343 -6.45 27.13 -7.16
C ASP A 343 -7.41 26.36 -8.10
N PRO A 344 -8.66 26.82 -8.24
CA PRO A 344 -9.71 26.07 -8.93
C PRO A 344 -9.62 26.14 -10.47
N ASP A 345 -8.77 27.01 -11.02
CA ASP A 345 -8.61 27.24 -12.46
C ASP A 345 -7.38 26.50 -13.03
N ASP A 346 -6.41 26.12 -12.19
CA ASP A 346 -5.28 25.27 -12.57
C ASP A 346 -5.72 23.81 -12.83
N ALA A 347 -5.60 23.39 -14.08
CA ALA A 347 -5.94 22.05 -14.54
C ALA A 347 -5.06 20.95 -13.92
N GLU A 348 -3.77 21.19 -13.65
CA GLU A 348 -2.88 20.18 -13.06
C GLU A 348 -3.19 19.96 -11.57
N LYS A 349 -3.38 21.03 -10.80
CA LYS A 349 -3.81 20.94 -9.39
C LYS A 349 -5.19 20.29 -9.28
N MET A 350 -6.09 20.55 -10.22
CA MET A 350 -7.40 19.88 -10.28
C MET A 350 -7.27 18.38 -10.54
N ILE A 351 -6.39 17.96 -11.46
CA ILE A 351 -6.07 16.55 -11.76
C ILE A 351 -5.47 15.85 -10.54
N ALA A 352 -4.61 16.52 -9.77
CA ALA A 352 -3.97 15.96 -8.58
C ALA A 352 -4.99 15.42 -7.56
N THR A 353 -6.15 16.08 -7.43
CA THR A 353 -7.22 15.67 -6.50
C THR A 353 -7.87 14.32 -6.83
N GLY A 354 -7.56 13.74 -8.00
CA GLY A 354 -7.97 12.38 -8.36
C GLY A 354 -7.45 11.31 -7.41
N PHE A 355 -6.40 11.58 -6.63
CA PHE A 355 -5.97 10.76 -5.49
C PHE A 355 -7.16 10.38 -4.57
N LEU A 356 -8.03 11.35 -4.25
CA LEU A 356 -9.22 11.17 -3.40
C LEU A 356 -10.33 10.33 -4.04
N ARG A 357 -10.11 9.79 -5.25
CA ARG A 357 -11.04 8.94 -6.01
C ARG A 357 -10.42 7.62 -6.48
N MET A 358 -9.21 7.29 -6.03
CA MET A 358 -8.52 6.09 -6.49
C MET A 358 -9.13 4.79 -5.95
N GLY A 359 -9.58 4.76 -4.69
CA GLY A 359 -10.27 3.61 -4.08
C GLY A 359 -11.50 3.13 -4.87
N PRO A 360 -11.92 1.86 -4.74
CA PRO A 360 -13.08 1.33 -5.45
C PRO A 360 -14.36 2.04 -4.99
N TRP A 361 -15.22 2.45 -5.93
CA TRP A 361 -16.49 3.11 -5.60
C TRP A 361 -17.53 2.95 -6.71
N GLU A 362 -18.76 2.66 -6.30
CA GLU A 362 -19.95 2.58 -7.15
C GLU A 362 -21.18 3.08 -6.36
N LEU A 363 -22.28 3.37 -7.05
CA LEU A 363 -23.60 3.50 -6.45
C LEU A 363 -24.66 2.96 -7.41
N THR A 364 -25.10 1.73 -7.16
CA THR A 364 -26.17 1.08 -7.94
C THR A 364 -27.56 1.34 -7.33
N GLY A 365 -28.61 1.10 -8.10
CA GLY A 365 -30.00 1.18 -7.61
C GLY A 365 -30.42 0.09 -6.62
N MET A 366 -29.50 -0.79 -6.21
CA MET A 366 -29.70 -1.80 -5.16
C MET A 366 -28.97 -1.42 -3.87
N GLU A 367 -28.14 -0.36 -3.89
CA GLU A 367 -27.32 0.06 -2.77
C GLU A 367 -27.94 1.27 -2.06
N VAL A 368 -27.86 1.29 -0.73
CA VAL A 368 -28.36 2.41 0.06
C VAL A 368 -27.35 3.56 -0.04
N ALA A 369 -27.75 4.67 -0.64
CA ALA A 369 -26.87 5.81 -0.94
C ALA A 369 -26.07 6.32 0.29
N LYS A 370 -26.64 6.27 1.49
CA LYS A 370 -25.93 6.63 2.74
C LYS A 370 -24.76 5.69 3.05
N VAL A 371 -24.89 4.40 2.73
CA VAL A 371 -23.81 3.41 2.90
C VAL A 371 -22.73 3.60 1.84
N ALA A 372 -23.09 3.83 0.57
CA ALA A 372 -22.15 4.17 -0.49
C ALA A 372 -21.36 5.46 -0.19
N ARG A 373 -22.02 6.44 0.45
CA ARG A 373 -21.39 7.68 0.93
C ARG A 373 -20.45 7.42 2.10
N GLN A 374 -20.87 6.65 3.11
CA GLN A 374 -20.01 6.30 4.24
C GLN A 374 -18.77 5.53 3.78
N ARG A 375 -18.91 4.59 2.84
CA ARG A 375 -17.80 3.86 2.21
C ARG A 375 -16.75 4.80 1.60
N PHE A 376 -17.17 5.83 0.85
CA PHE A 376 -16.25 6.85 0.32
C PHE A 376 -15.53 7.64 1.43
N LEU A 377 -16.25 8.03 2.48
CA LEU A 377 -15.66 8.78 3.59
C LEU A 377 -14.66 7.95 4.39
N ASP A 378 -15.00 6.70 4.71
CA ASP A 378 -14.11 5.76 5.39
C ASP A 378 -12.85 5.47 4.56
N ASP A 379 -13.02 5.28 3.24
CA ASP A 379 -11.95 4.99 2.28
C ASP A 379 -10.96 6.16 2.17
N VAL A 380 -11.44 7.40 1.97
CA VAL A 380 -10.58 8.58 1.85
C VAL A 380 -9.82 8.87 3.14
N VAL A 381 -10.48 8.77 4.30
CA VAL A 381 -9.84 8.95 5.62
C VAL A 381 -8.68 7.96 5.79
N ASN A 382 -8.91 6.69 5.49
CA ASN A 382 -7.87 5.66 5.63
C ASN A 382 -6.76 5.82 4.58
N SER A 383 -7.11 6.10 3.31
CA SER A 383 -6.16 6.28 2.21
C SER A 383 -5.19 7.43 2.49
N VAL A 384 -5.68 8.55 3.07
CA VAL A 384 -4.85 9.68 3.48
C VAL A 384 -3.99 9.34 4.69
N GLY A 385 -4.54 8.64 5.69
CA GLY A 385 -3.82 8.19 6.89
C GLY A 385 -2.67 7.23 6.58
N GLU A 386 -2.89 6.22 5.76
CA GLU A 386 -1.86 5.25 5.34
C GLU A 386 -0.81 5.90 4.44
N THR A 387 -1.24 6.63 3.40
CA THR A 387 -0.33 7.26 2.43
C THR A 387 0.58 8.29 3.10
N PHE A 388 0.02 9.25 3.84
CA PHE A 388 0.79 10.40 4.31
C PHE A 388 1.20 10.33 5.78
N LEU A 389 0.44 9.64 6.64
CA LEU A 389 0.71 9.59 8.09
C LEU A 389 1.24 8.22 8.57
N ALA A 390 1.42 7.25 7.65
CA ALA A 390 1.78 5.87 7.98
C ALA A 390 0.91 5.28 9.10
N HIS A 391 -0.41 5.52 9.05
CA HIS A 391 -1.32 5.07 10.09
C HIS A 391 -2.67 4.57 9.52
N SER A 392 -2.95 3.29 9.72
CA SER A 392 -4.20 2.62 9.33
C SER A 392 -5.35 3.01 10.26
N LEU A 393 -6.11 4.04 9.89
CA LEU A 393 -7.13 4.65 10.74
C LEU A 393 -8.42 3.81 10.88
N GLN A 394 -8.65 2.79 10.03
CA GLN A 394 -9.86 1.95 10.02
C GLN A 394 -10.29 1.41 11.41
N CYS A 395 -9.34 0.97 12.26
CA CYS A 395 -9.69 0.46 13.58
C CYS A 395 -10.32 1.52 14.50
N ALA A 396 -9.94 2.80 14.34
CA ALA A 396 -10.48 3.92 15.09
C ALA A 396 -11.91 4.34 14.65
N ARG A 397 -12.48 3.72 13.61
CA ARG A 397 -13.89 3.95 13.20
C ARG A 397 -14.89 3.41 14.23
N CYS A 398 -14.59 2.27 14.83
CA CYS A 398 -15.57 1.48 15.58
C CYS A 398 -15.39 1.58 17.10
N HIS A 399 -14.16 1.83 17.57
CA HIS A 399 -13.76 2.00 18.96
C HIS A 399 -12.41 2.74 19.01
N ASP A 400 -11.97 3.22 20.18
CA ASP A 400 -10.66 3.91 20.29
C ASP A 400 -9.50 2.95 19.98
N HIS A 401 -8.38 3.44 19.42
CA HIS A 401 -7.40 2.53 18.83
C HIS A 401 -6.81 1.55 19.86
N LYS A 402 -6.72 0.28 19.48
CA LYS A 402 -6.42 -0.81 20.42
C LYS A 402 -5.01 -0.72 21.01
N PHE A 403 -4.06 -0.13 20.30
CA PHE A 403 -2.63 -0.12 20.69
C PHE A 403 -1.97 1.27 20.73
N ASP A 404 -2.61 2.28 20.15
CA ASP A 404 -2.00 3.59 19.87
C ASP A 404 -2.87 4.73 20.40
N PRO A 405 -2.30 5.91 20.68
CA PRO A 405 -3.01 7.07 21.21
C PRO A 405 -3.87 7.80 20.16
N VAL A 406 -4.75 7.07 19.46
CA VAL A 406 -5.70 7.62 18.48
C VAL A 406 -7.14 7.31 18.92
N PRO A 407 -7.84 8.30 19.50
CA PRO A 407 -9.26 8.20 19.81
C PRO A 407 -10.15 7.99 18.58
N THR A 408 -11.33 7.43 18.82
CA THR A 408 -12.47 7.41 17.88
C THR A 408 -12.81 8.82 17.41
N ARG A 409 -12.71 9.80 18.32
CA ARG A 409 -12.98 11.22 18.05
C ARG A 409 -12.06 11.80 16.96
N ASP A 410 -10.79 11.39 16.90
CA ASP A 410 -9.85 11.85 15.89
C ASP A 410 -10.22 11.31 14.50
N TYR A 411 -10.59 10.02 14.40
CA TYR A 411 -11.06 9.41 13.15
C TYR A 411 -12.22 10.21 12.54
N TYR A 412 -13.27 10.49 13.33
CA TYR A 412 -14.41 11.25 12.84
C TYR A 412 -14.10 12.74 12.65
N SER A 413 -13.11 13.30 13.34
CA SER A 413 -12.66 14.68 13.12
C SER A 413 -11.91 14.83 11.78
N ILE A 414 -11.12 13.83 11.39
CA ILE A 414 -10.53 13.74 10.04
C ILE A 414 -11.63 13.44 9.01
N GLN A 415 -12.61 12.58 9.31
CA GLN A 415 -13.76 12.35 8.43
C GLN A 415 -14.57 13.63 8.19
N ALA A 416 -14.68 14.51 9.19
CA ALA A 416 -15.34 15.80 9.06
C ALA A 416 -14.61 16.76 8.10
N VAL A 417 -13.31 16.58 7.83
CA VAL A 417 -12.61 17.31 6.75
C VAL A 417 -13.20 16.94 5.38
N PHE A 418 -13.42 15.64 5.13
CA PHE A 418 -13.87 15.12 3.83
C PHE A 418 -15.39 15.05 3.67
N ALA A 419 -16.17 15.27 4.74
CA ALA A 419 -17.64 15.31 4.72
C ALA A 419 -18.25 16.36 3.76
N THR A 420 -17.49 17.36 3.31
CA THR A 420 -17.93 18.32 2.28
C THR A 420 -17.42 17.99 0.88
N THR A 421 -16.57 16.97 0.73
CA THR A 421 -15.95 16.56 -0.53
C THR A 421 -16.90 15.67 -1.34
N GLN A 422 -17.10 15.99 -2.61
CA GLN A 422 -18.02 15.32 -3.54
C GLN A 422 -17.28 14.95 -4.84
N MET A 423 -17.65 13.85 -5.49
CA MET A 423 -16.97 13.37 -6.70
C MET A 423 -17.56 13.95 -7.99
N ALA A 424 -16.72 14.44 -8.92
CA ALA A 424 -17.15 14.84 -10.26
C ALA A 424 -16.04 14.75 -11.31
N GLU A 425 -16.40 14.45 -12.55
CA GLU A 425 -15.56 14.80 -13.68
C GLU A 425 -15.63 16.32 -13.86
N ARG A 426 -14.50 17.01 -13.72
CA ARG A 426 -14.40 18.47 -13.84
C ARG A 426 -13.79 18.85 -15.17
N HIS A 427 -14.27 19.92 -15.80
CA HIS A 427 -13.63 20.43 -17.01
C HIS A 427 -12.24 20.95 -16.65
N ALA A 428 -11.22 20.39 -17.30
CA ALA A 428 -9.82 20.72 -17.11
C ALA A 428 -9.17 20.65 -18.50
N PRO A 429 -8.78 21.77 -19.11
CA PRO A 429 -8.09 21.80 -20.40
C PRO A 429 -6.92 20.81 -20.46
N PHE A 430 -6.59 20.31 -21.64
CA PHE A 430 -5.35 19.57 -21.83
C PHE A 430 -4.16 20.52 -21.66
N LEU A 431 -3.18 20.10 -20.87
CA LEU A 431 -1.89 20.81 -20.75
C LEU A 431 -1.11 20.63 -22.05
N GLU A 432 -0.28 21.60 -22.43
CA GLU A 432 0.60 21.52 -23.62
C GLU A 432 1.50 20.27 -23.61
N GLN A 433 1.89 19.84 -22.41
CA GLN A 433 2.71 18.65 -22.14
C GLN A 433 1.91 17.33 -21.96
N GLU A 434 0.59 17.32 -22.12
CA GLU A 434 -0.20 16.08 -22.06
C GLU A 434 -0.24 15.36 -23.41
N ASN A 435 0.28 14.13 -23.43
CA ASN A 435 0.29 13.31 -24.63
C ASN A 435 -1.13 12.88 -25.04
N THR A 436 -1.57 13.29 -26.23
CA THR A 436 -2.87 12.95 -26.82
C THR A 436 -2.78 11.90 -27.95
N SER A 437 -1.62 11.24 -28.14
CA SER A 437 -1.51 10.06 -29.01
C SER A 437 -2.43 8.92 -28.53
N GLY A 438 -3.00 8.14 -29.45
CA GLY A 438 -4.01 7.12 -29.14
C GLY A 438 -5.45 7.65 -29.25
N PHE A 439 -5.65 8.97 -29.38
CA PHE A 439 -7.00 9.55 -29.54
C PHE A 439 -7.70 9.08 -30.83
N GLU A 440 -6.96 8.52 -31.80
CA GLU A 440 -7.50 7.82 -32.97
C GLU A 440 -8.38 6.60 -32.62
N GLU A 441 -8.14 5.94 -31.47
CA GLU A 441 -8.93 4.77 -31.01
C GLU A 441 -10.39 5.09 -30.70
N ARG A 442 -10.72 6.37 -30.52
CA ARG A 442 -12.09 6.86 -30.43
C ARG A 442 -12.94 6.39 -31.61
N SER A 443 -12.33 6.13 -32.78
CA SER A 443 -12.98 5.56 -33.96
C SER A 443 -13.57 4.16 -33.71
N TYR A 444 -12.85 3.26 -33.03
CA TYR A 444 -13.32 1.91 -32.72
C TYR A 444 -14.48 1.93 -31.70
N LEU A 445 -14.38 2.76 -30.67
CA LEU A 445 -15.46 2.93 -29.68
C LEU A 445 -16.70 3.60 -30.29
N THR A 446 -16.50 4.52 -31.24
CA THR A 446 -17.60 5.11 -32.03
C THR A 446 -18.31 4.06 -32.88
N GLN A 447 -17.57 3.19 -33.57
CA GLN A 447 -18.15 2.08 -34.34
C GLN A 447 -18.95 1.10 -33.45
N MET A 448 -18.41 0.75 -32.28
CA MET A 448 -19.13 -0.09 -31.30
C MET A 448 -20.41 0.59 -30.80
N MET A 449 -20.36 1.89 -30.50
CA MET A 449 -21.54 2.66 -30.09
C MET A 449 -22.60 2.73 -31.21
N GLN A 450 -22.19 2.93 -32.46
CA GLN A 450 -23.07 2.90 -33.63
C GLN A 450 -23.72 1.53 -33.82
N SER A 451 -22.97 0.43 -33.66
CA SER A 451 -23.52 -0.94 -33.77
C SER A 451 -24.57 -1.25 -32.69
N HIS A 452 -24.39 -0.73 -31.47
CA HIS A 452 -25.42 -0.82 -30.43
C HIS A 452 -26.63 0.09 -30.73
N GLN A 453 -26.43 1.29 -31.28
CA GLN A 453 -27.51 2.19 -31.69
C GLN A 453 -28.35 1.56 -32.82
N GLN A 454 -27.71 0.92 -33.80
CA GLN A 454 -28.38 0.14 -34.86
C GLN A 454 -29.18 -1.03 -34.26
N THR A 455 -28.59 -1.78 -33.32
CA THR A 455 -29.31 -2.86 -32.61
C THR A 455 -30.56 -2.32 -31.89
N LEU A 456 -30.51 -1.13 -31.30
CA LEU A 456 -31.68 -0.50 -30.69
C LEU A 456 -32.70 0.05 -31.72
N GLN A 457 -32.26 0.44 -32.92
CA GLN A 457 -33.16 0.79 -34.03
C GLN A 457 -33.93 -0.44 -34.53
N GLU A 458 -33.23 -1.53 -34.84
CA GLU A 458 -33.84 -2.82 -35.23
C GLU A 458 -34.89 -3.28 -34.21
N LEU A 459 -34.57 -3.17 -32.92
CA LEU A 459 -35.45 -3.58 -31.83
C LEU A 459 -36.62 -2.60 -31.57
N ASP A 460 -36.46 -1.31 -31.85
CA ASP A 460 -37.56 -0.33 -31.80
C ASP A 460 -38.55 -0.55 -32.96
N HIS A 461 -38.08 -0.95 -34.15
CA HIS A 461 -38.93 -1.40 -35.25
C HIS A 461 -39.78 -2.62 -34.86
N VAL A 462 -39.18 -3.66 -34.27
CA VAL A 462 -39.92 -4.84 -33.77
C VAL A 462 -40.99 -4.43 -32.73
N LEU A 463 -40.67 -3.51 -31.81
CA LEU A 463 -41.67 -3.02 -30.84
C LEU A 463 -42.83 -2.28 -31.51
N LEU A 464 -42.58 -1.53 -32.59
CA LEU A 464 -43.63 -0.86 -33.36
C LEU A 464 -44.50 -1.82 -34.16
N GLU A 465 -43.95 -2.90 -34.69
CA GLU A 465 -44.73 -3.95 -35.38
C GLU A 465 -45.59 -4.72 -34.36
N ASN A 466 -45.00 -5.16 -33.26
CA ASN A 466 -45.70 -5.79 -32.15
C ASN A 466 -46.77 -4.88 -31.52
N ALA A 467 -46.58 -3.56 -31.52
CA ALA A 467 -47.60 -2.58 -31.12
C ALA A 467 -48.83 -2.63 -32.03
N GLN A 468 -48.64 -2.72 -33.35
CA GLN A 468 -49.75 -2.80 -34.30
C GLN A 468 -50.52 -4.11 -34.14
N THR A 469 -49.83 -5.23 -33.92
CA THR A 469 -50.45 -6.53 -33.58
C THR A 469 -51.26 -6.45 -32.30
N TRP A 470 -50.67 -5.92 -31.21
CA TRP A 470 -51.36 -5.74 -29.93
C TRP A 470 -52.60 -4.86 -30.06
N PHE A 471 -52.51 -3.71 -30.73
CA PHE A 471 -53.68 -2.87 -31.01
C PHE A 471 -54.70 -3.56 -31.94
N ALA A 472 -54.28 -4.52 -32.77
CA ALA A 472 -55.16 -5.29 -33.63
C ALA A 472 -55.94 -6.40 -32.88
N GLU A 473 -55.39 -6.90 -31.77
CA GLU A 473 -56.04 -7.81 -30.84
C GLU A 473 -57.00 -7.05 -29.90
N HIS A 474 -56.60 -5.87 -29.41
CA HIS A 474 -57.32 -5.09 -28.41
C HIS A 474 -58.28 -4.03 -29.01
N LYS A 475 -58.69 -4.17 -30.29
CA LYS A 475 -59.44 -3.17 -31.06
C LYS A 475 -60.70 -2.63 -30.38
N ALA A 476 -61.41 -3.47 -29.63
CA ALA A 476 -62.72 -3.15 -29.05
C ALA A 476 -62.66 -2.02 -28.00
N THR A 477 -61.52 -1.82 -27.35
CA THR A 477 -61.33 -0.81 -26.29
C THR A 477 -60.31 0.27 -26.64
N THR A 478 -59.41 0.03 -27.59
CA THR A 478 -58.21 0.86 -27.80
C THR A 478 -58.22 1.75 -29.04
N ALA A 479 -59.30 1.75 -29.86
CA ALA A 479 -59.31 2.39 -31.19
C ALA A 479 -58.91 3.89 -31.19
N GLN A 480 -59.33 4.67 -30.19
CA GLN A 480 -58.93 6.09 -30.07
C GLN A 480 -57.47 6.24 -29.65
N VAL A 481 -57.00 5.42 -28.70
CA VAL A 481 -55.60 5.39 -28.23
C VAL A 481 -54.66 4.98 -29.35
N LYS A 482 -55.05 4.01 -30.19
CA LYS A 482 -54.31 3.61 -31.39
C LYS A 482 -54.09 4.80 -32.33
N LYS A 483 -55.14 5.58 -32.62
CA LYS A 483 -54.99 6.78 -33.46
C LYS A 483 -54.01 7.77 -32.84
N GLN A 484 -54.15 8.09 -31.55
CA GLN A 484 -53.25 9.01 -30.86
C GLN A 484 -51.79 8.50 -30.84
N TRP A 485 -51.58 7.19 -30.74
CA TRP A 485 -50.29 6.53 -30.87
C TRP A 485 -49.71 6.70 -32.27
N ASP A 486 -50.47 6.36 -33.31
CA ASP A 486 -50.02 6.45 -34.71
C ASP A 486 -49.73 7.91 -35.12
N ASP A 487 -50.58 8.86 -34.73
CA ASP A 487 -50.38 10.30 -34.91
C ASP A 487 -49.09 10.78 -34.20
N THR A 488 -48.79 10.22 -33.01
CA THR A 488 -47.55 10.52 -32.27
C THR A 488 -46.32 9.95 -32.98
N ILE A 489 -46.37 8.71 -33.48
CA ILE A 489 -45.29 8.09 -34.25
C ILE A 489 -45.02 8.85 -35.55
N ALA A 490 -46.07 9.27 -36.27
CA ALA A 490 -45.96 10.10 -37.47
C ALA A 490 -45.29 11.45 -37.17
N LYS A 491 -45.69 12.11 -36.07
CA LYS A 491 -45.07 13.36 -35.61
C LYS A 491 -43.58 13.16 -35.28
N LEU A 492 -43.22 12.15 -34.49
CA LEU A 492 -41.82 11.88 -34.11
C LEU A 492 -40.92 11.61 -35.34
N ARG A 493 -41.43 10.83 -36.31
CA ARG A 493 -40.74 10.60 -37.60
C ARG A 493 -40.58 11.90 -38.41
N SER A 494 -41.60 12.77 -38.43
CA SER A 494 -41.52 14.08 -39.12
C SER A 494 -40.50 15.04 -38.49
N SER A 495 -40.21 14.91 -37.19
CA SER A 495 -39.10 15.60 -36.52
C SER A 495 -37.72 14.93 -36.71
N GLY A 496 -37.59 13.96 -37.62
CA GLY A 496 -36.33 13.30 -37.95
C GLY A 496 -35.88 12.23 -36.95
N GLN A 497 -36.72 11.83 -35.98
CA GLN A 497 -36.37 10.77 -35.03
C GLN A 497 -36.48 9.40 -35.70
N THR A 498 -35.38 8.64 -35.66
CA THR A 498 -35.26 7.31 -36.30
C THR A 498 -35.17 6.15 -35.30
N SER A 499 -35.15 6.41 -33.99
CA SER A 499 -35.01 5.39 -32.95
C SER A 499 -35.72 5.76 -31.65
N GLY A 500 -36.07 4.76 -30.83
CA GLY A 500 -36.78 4.95 -29.56
C GLY A 500 -38.21 5.49 -29.71
N LEU A 501 -38.78 5.41 -30.92
CA LEU A 501 -40.11 5.89 -31.28
C LEU A 501 -41.19 5.19 -30.45
N PHE A 502 -41.06 3.88 -30.22
CA PHE A 502 -42.00 3.13 -29.39
C PHE A 502 -42.03 3.66 -27.95
N ASN A 503 -40.86 3.87 -27.35
CA ASN A 503 -40.78 4.36 -25.97
C ASN A 503 -41.23 5.82 -25.85
N ALA A 504 -41.00 6.64 -26.87
CA ALA A 504 -41.51 8.02 -26.93
C ALA A 504 -43.05 8.06 -27.05
N ALA A 505 -43.64 7.24 -27.92
CA ALA A 505 -45.11 7.12 -28.03
C ALA A 505 -45.74 6.56 -26.75
N ARG A 506 -45.16 5.51 -26.14
CA ARG A 506 -45.59 4.99 -24.83
C ARG A 506 -45.49 6.05 -23.73
N GLY A 507 -44.45 6.88 -23.77
CA GLY A 507 -44.30 8.04 -22.89
C GLY A 507 -45.40 9.08 -23.06
N ALA A 508 -45.76 9.41 -24.31
CA ALA A 508 -46.85 10.33 -24.62
C ALA A 508 -48.23 9.82 -24.14
N MET A 509 -48.51 8.52 -24.26
CA MET A 509 -49.76 7.94 -23.72
C MET A 509 -49.82 8.08 -22.18
N GLY A 510 -48.70 7.83 -21.50
CA GLY A 510 -48.60 8.02 -20.05
C GLY A 510 -48.72 9.48 -19.62
N GLN A 511 -48.16 10.42 -20.38
CA GLN A 511 -48.33 11.87 -20.15
C GLN A 511 -49.78 12.33 -20.36
N ALA A 512 -50.49 11.72 -21.33
CA ALA A 512 -51.93 11.90 -21.52
C ALA A 512 -52.81 11.22 -20.44
N LYS A 513 -52.19 10.59 -19.42
CA LYS A 513 -52.84 9.86 -18.31
C LYS A 513 -53.75 8.71 -18.76
N ILE A 514 -53.49 8.15 -19.94
CA ILE A 514 -54.20 6.97 -20.43
C ILE A 514 -53.85 5.77 -19.51
N PRO A 515 -54.80 4.87 -19.19
CA PRO A 515 -54.51 3.66 -18.42
C PRO A 515 -53.48 2.76 -19.10
N GLN A 516 -52.57 2.14 -18.33
CA GLN A 516 -51.52 1.27 -18.89
C GLN A 516 -52.03 -0.01 -19.56
N SER A 517 -53.30 -0.35 -19.36
CA SER A 517 -54.04 -1.42 -20.04
C SER A 517 -54.37 -1.10 -21.50
N ASP A 518 -54.37 0.18 -21.88
CA ASP A 518 -55.03 0.64 -23.10
C ASP A 518 -54.03 0.94 -24.23
N TYR A 519 -52.72 0.74 -23.97
CA TYR A 519 -51.64 0.88 -24.95
C TYR A 519 -50.50 -0.14 -24.74
N PRO A 520 -49.79 -0.54 -25.81
CA PRO A 520 -48.88 -1.69 -25.80
C PRO A 520 -47.83 -1.69 -24.67
N PRO A 521 -47.64 -2.81 -23.94
CA PRO A 521 -46.70 -2.91 -22.83
C PRO A 521 -45.25 -2.62 -23.26
N LYS A 522 -44.40 -2.17 -22.32
CA LYS A 522 -43.07 -1.59 -22.60
C LYS A 522 -42.17 -2.42 -23.54
N LEU A 523 -42.28 -3.75 -23.50
CA LEU A 523 -41.50 -4.68 -24.30
C LEU A 523 -42.44 -5.70 -24.99
N VAL A 524 -43.50 -5.19 -25.62
CA VAL A 524 -44.56 -5.97 -26.26
C VAL A 524 -44.00 -6.96 -27.28
N GLY A 525 -44.41 -8.23 -27.18
CA GLY A 525 -44.06 -9.31 -28.11
C GLY A 525 -42.56 -9.64 -28.22
N PHE A 526 -41.72 -9.22 -27.26
CA PHE A 526 -40.30 -9.56 -27.29
C PHE A 526 -40.04 -11.02 -26.92
N THR A 527 -39.16 -11.65 -27.68
CA THR A 527 -38.53 -12.95 -27.38
C THR A 527 -37.33 -12.76 -26.43
N PRO A 528 -36.88 -13.82 -25.72
CA PRO A 528 -35.66 -13.77 -24.90
C PRO A 528 -34.44 -13.24 -25.66
N GLN A 529 -34.33 -13.61 -26.95
CA GLN A 529 -33.30 -13.11 -27.87
C GLN A 529 -33.34 -11.59 -28.05
N GLN A 530 -34.54 -10.99 -28.13
CA GLN A 530 -34.72 -9.55 -28.27
C GLN A 530 -34.53 -8.81 -26.93
N PHE A 531 -35.02 -9.36 -25.81
CA PHE A 531 -34.73 -8.85 -24.46
C PHE A 531 -33.21 -8.80 -24.21
N GLY A 532 -32.50 -9.90 -24.46
CA GLY A 532 -31.06 -10.02 -24.29
C GLY A 532 -30.27 -9.04 -25.17
N ARG A 533 -30.56 -8.98 -26.48
CA ARG A 533 -29.94 -8.00 -27.39
C ARG A 533 -30.20 -6.55 -26.95
N GLN A 534 -31.42 -6.21 -26.52
CA GLN A 534 -31.76 -4.85 -26.07
C GLN A 534 -30.99 -4.47 -24.80
N ARG A 535 -30.89 -5.39 -23.84
CA ARG A 535 -30.14 -5.26 -22.59
C ARG A 535 -28.66 -5.01 -22.86
N VAL A 536 -28.02 -5.85 -23.67
CA VAL A 536 -26.60 -5.73 -24.05
C VAL A 536 -26.34 -4.39 -24.75
N ALA A 537 -27.16 -4.00 -25.73
CA ALA A 537 -26.97 -2.74 -26.46
C ALA A 537 -27.13 -1.50 -25.57
N ASN A 538 -28.13 -1.47 -24.68
CA ASN A 538 -28.31 -0.37 -23.73
C ASN A 538 -27.13 -0.26 -22.76
N LYS A 539 -26.67 -1.38 -22.20
CA LYS A 539 -25.53 -1.41 -21.28
C LYS A 539 -24.20 -1.09 -21.97
N GLY A 540 -24.01 -1.53 -23.21
CA GLY A 540 -22.86 -1.16 -24.05
C GLY A 540 -22.79 0.33 -24.30
N ILE A 541 -23.90 0.96 -24.72
CA ILE A 541 -24.00 2.43 -24.86
C ILE A 541 -23.79 3.13 -23.51
N GLN A 542 -24.27 2.57 -22.41
CA GLN A 542 -24.00 3.14 -21.08
C GLN A 542 -22.50 3.13 -20.77
N ARG A 543 -21.81 2.00 -20.95
CA ARG A 543 -20.38 1.82 -20.67
C ARG A 543 -19.51 2.72 -21.55
N LEU A 544 -19.77 2.73 -22.87
CA LEU A 544 -19.03 3.50 -23.86
C LEU A 544 -19.07 5.02 -23.61
N ARG A 545 -20.12 5.54 -22.94
CA ARG A 545 -20.16 6.97 -22.54
C ARG A 545 -19.09 7.34 -21.52
N TRP A 546 -18.66 6.41 -20.65
CA TRP A 546 -17.56 6.63 -19.71
C TRP A 546 -16.21 6.48 -20.40
N GLU A 547 -16.06 5.45 -21.24
CA GLU A 547 -14.85 5.20 -22.03
C GLU A 547 -14.52 6.40 -22.95
N LEU A 548 -15.53 6.96 -23.63
CA LEU A 548 -15.39 8.08 -24.56
C LEU A 548 -15.05 9.43 -23.90
N GLU A 549 -15.10 9.54 -22.57
CA GLU A 549 -14.64 10.77 -21.89
C GLU A 549 -13.12 10.91 -21.91
N ARG A 550 -12.35 9.82 -22.06
CA ARG A 550 -10.87 9.87 -22.05
C ARG A 550 -10.25 10.74 -23.16
N TYR A 551 -11.05 11.07 -24.17
CA TYR A 551 -10.69 11.89 -25.34
C TYR A 551 -11.20 13.34 -25.22
N GLN A 552 -11.60 13.78 -24.02
CA GLN A 552 -12.20 15.10 -23.74
C GLN A 552 -11.45 15.80 -22.60
N PRO A 553 -11.49 17.14 -22.51
CA PRO A 553 -10.80 17.91 -21.46
C PRO A 553 -11.54 17.83 -20.11
N PHE A 554 -11.60 16.62 -19.53
CA PHE A 554 -12.12 16.36 -18.20
C PHE A 554 -11.06 15.71 -17.30
N ALA A 555 -11.17 15.94 -15.99
CA ALA A 555 -10.32 15.35 -14.96
C ALA A 555 -11.17 14.58 -13.94
N LEU A 556 -10.67 13.40 -13.54
CA LEU A 556 -11.23 12.57 -12.48
C LEU A 556 -10.97 13.25 -11.12
N ALA A 557 -11.82 14.20 -10.73
CA ALA A 557 -11.53 15.13 -9.63
C ALA A 557 -12.65 15.17 -8.56
N VAL A 558 -12.49 16.01 -7.55
CA VAL A 558 -13.52 16.30 -6.53
C VAL A 558 -13.94 17.77 -6.54
N TYR A 559 -14.99 18.11 -5.78
CA TYR A 559 -15.41 19.48 -5.49
C TYR A 559 -16.02 19.57 -4.08
N ASN A 560 -16.12 20.79 -3.52
CA ASN A 560 -16.79 21.01 -2.24
C ASN A 560 -18.28 21.34 -2.41
N GLY A 561 -19.14 20.65 -1.65
CA GLY A 561 -20.57 20.89 -1.68
C GLY A 561 -21.37 19.95 -0.79
N ARG A 562 -22.70 20.14 -0.80
CA ARG A 562 -23.66 19.31 -0.08
C ARG A 562 -23.85 17.95 -0.77
N THR A 563 -24.12 16.92 0.03
CA THR A 563 -24.41 15.57 -0.47
C THR A 563 -25.82 15.54 -1.04
N ARG A 564 -25.95 15.20 -2.33
CA ARG A 564 -27.25 15.12 -3.00
C ARG A 564 -27.84 13.72 -2.85
N ASN A 565 -29.14 13.63 -2.63
CA ASN A 565 -29.84 12.35 -2.63
C ASN A 565 -29.94 11.81 -4.07
N VAL A 566 -29.08 10.86 -4.40
CA VAL A 566 -29.04 10.16 -5.70
C VAL A 566 -29.23 8.66 -5.48
N ALA A 567 -30.17 8.05 -6.20
CA ALA A 567 -30.49 6.62 -6.04
C ALA A 567 -29.59 5.68 -6.88
N ARG A 568 -28.82 6.24 -7.84
CA ARG A 568 -27.83 5.53 -8.66
C ARG A 568 -26.96 6.53 -9.42
N VAL A 569 -25.74 6.14 -9.76
CA VAL A 569 -24.92 6.83 -10.78
C VAL A 569 -24.99 6.03 -12.08
N SER A 570 -25.40 6.66 -13.19
CA SER A 570 -25.56 6.00 -14.49
C SER A 570 -24.77 6.64 -15.64
N ALA A 571 -24.24 7.83 -15.42
CA ALA A 571 -23.37 8.59 -16.32
C ALA A 571 -22.35 9.37 -15.47
N PRO A 572 -21.22 9.79 -16.03
CA PRO A 572 -20.18 10.54 -15.31
C PRO A 572 -20.73 11.79 -14.61
N THR A 573 -20.49 11.92 -13.30
CA THR A 573 -20.99 13.02 -12.48
C THR A 573 -20.33 14.35 -12.88
N ARG A 574 -21.09 15.46 -12.87
CA ARG A 574 -20.60 16.83 -13.09
C ARG A 574 -20.96 17.72 -11.90
N ILE A 575 -20.22 18.82 -11.70
CA ILE A 575 -20.50 19.79 -10.62
C ILE A 575 -21.90 20.41 -10.80
N PRO A 576 -22.77 20.38 -9.77
CA PRO A 576 -24.04 21.12 -9.78
C PRO A 576 -23.83 22.63 -9.63
N THR A 577 -24.66 23.43 -10.31
CA THR A 577 -24.67 24.90 -10.13
C THR A 577 -25.15 25.31 -8.73
N ASP A 578 -25.96 24.47 -8.09
CA ASP A 578 -26.56 24.63 -6.76
C ASP A 578 -25.76 23.92 -5.62
N ARG A 579 -24.47 23.62 -5.85
CA ARG A 579 -23.63 22.76 -4.98
C ARG A 579 -23.54 23.16 -3.51
N LEU A 580 -23.70 24.45 -3.18
CA LEU A 580 -23.59 24.97 -1.80
C LEU A 580 -24.97 25.07 -1.10
N GLN A 581 -26.06 24.91 -1.86
CA GLN A 581 -27.43 25.16 -1.44
C GLN A 581 -28.28 23.89 -1.40
N ALA A 582 -28.21 23.05 -2.43
CA ALA A 582 -29.08 21.89 -2.60
C ALA A 582 -28.42 20.58 -2.13
N GLY A 583 -29.15 19.82 -1.31
CA GLY A 583 -28.66 18.59 -0.67
C GLY A 583 -28.46 18.76 0.84
N GLU A 584 -27.97 17.69 1.47
CA GLU A 584 -27.67 17.64 2.90
C GLU A 584 -26.24 18.15 3.18
N LEU A 585 -26.09 19.00 4.19
CA LEU A 585 -24.78 19.30 4.76
C LEU A 585 -24.53 18.30 5.90
N GLU A 586 -23.60 17.38 5.68
CA GLU A 586 -23.34 16.26 6.57
C GLU A 586 -22.91 16.74 7.96
N ARG A 587 -23.70 16.35 8.98
CA ARG A 587 -23.37 16.54 10.39
C ARG A 587 -22.51 15.37 10.85
N THR A 588 -21.19 15.51 10.72
CA THR A 588 -20.27 14.46 11.17
C THR A 588 -20.40 14.25 12.69
N ALA A 589 -20.50 12.99 13.09
CA ALA A 589 -20.63 12.56 14.47
C ALA A 589 -19.98 11.18 14.60
N ILE A 590 -19.59 10.82 15.82
CA ILE A 590 -19.14 9.45 16.13
C ILE A 590 -20.29 8.48 15.88
N LEU A 591 -20.06 7.48 15.04
CA LEU A 591 -21.02 6.42 14.71
C LEU A 591 -20.76 5.18 15.58
N ILE A 592 -21.78 4.64 16.25
CA ILE A 592 -21.61 3.41 17.05
C ILE A 592 -21.20 2.26 16.12
N GLY A 593 -20.05 1.65 16.38
CA GLY A 593 -19.52 0.54 15.58
C GLY A 593 -19.21 0.90 14.12
N GLY A 594 -19.24 2.18 13.74
CA GLY A 594 -19.16 2.62 12.34
C GLY A 594 -20.48 2.56 11.55
N ASP A 595 -21.63 2.36 12.20
CA ASP A 595 -22.93 2.35 11.51
C ASP A 595 -23.41 3.76 11.11
N PRO A 596 -23.54 4.07 9.80
CA PRO A 596 -24.02 5.38 9.35
C PRO A 596 -25.47 5.71 9.76
N PHE A 597 -26.23 4.76 10.31
CA PHE A 597 -27.56 5.01 10.87
C PHE A 597 -27.58 5.29 12.39
N SER A 598 -26.45 5.13 13.09
CA SER A 598 -26.33 5.28 14.56
C SER A 598 -25.35 6.38 15.02
N PRO A 599 -25.56 7.67 14.65
CA PRO A 599 -24.75 8.78 15.13
C PRO A 599 -25.02 9.12 16.61
N GLN A 600 -23.96 9.48 17.34
CA GLN A 600 -24.00 9.87 18.75
C GLN A 600 -23.46 11.29 18.97
N HIS A 601 -22.15 11.44 19.15
CA HIS A 601 -21.52 12.68 19.55
C HIS A 601 -21.07 13.49 18.33
N PRO A 602 -21.56 14.71 18.10
CA PRO A 602 -21.08 15.58 17.02
C PRO A 602 -19.58 15.84 17.13
N VAL A 603 -18.90 15.98 15.99
CA VAL A 603 -17.48 16.35 15.90
C VAL A 603 -17.27 17.50 14.92
N SER A 604 -16.18 18.24 15.10
CA SER A 604 -15.70 19.26 14.17
C SER A 604 -14.55 18.69 13.32
N PRO A 605 -14.25 19.29 12.15
CA PRO A 605 -13.02 19.04 11.41
C PRO A 605 -11.78 19.18 12.31
N GLY A 606 -10.83 18.25 12.22
CA GLY A 606 -9.63 18.20 13.07
C GLY A 606 -8.57 17.20 12.59
N THR A 607 -7.54 16.97 13.41
CA THR A 607 -6.36 16.14 13.05
C THR A 607 -6.14 14.96 14.01
N LEU A 608 -4.97 14.32 13.96
CA LEU A 608 -4.54 13.35 14.98
C LEU A 608 -4.07 14.10 16.23
N SER A 609 -4.88 14.05 17.28
CA SER A 609 -4.74 14.80 18.53
C SER A 609 -3.42 14.58 19.28
N VAL A 610 -2.79 13.42 19.05
CA VAL A 610 -1.46 13.05 19.57
C VAL A 610 -0.31 13.93 19.05
N ILE A 611 -0.46 14.54 17.87
CA ILE A 611 0.54 15.44 17.24
C ILE A 611 -0.08 16.79 16.81
N ASP A 612 -1.19 17.18 17.44
CA ASP A 612 -2.00 18.37 17.12
C ASP A 612 -1.29 19.72 17.34
N SER A 613 -0.15 19.71 18.05
CA SER A 613 0.66 20.90 18.40
C SER A 613 1.38 21.54 17.21
N GLN A 614 0.87 21.30 16.00
CA GLN A 614 1.38 21.72 14.69
C GLN A 614 0.30 22.44 13.87
N LEU A 615 -0.96 22.41 14.31
CA LEU A 615 -2.00 23.31 13.78
C LEU A 615 -1.68 24.75 14.18
N ALA A 616 -1.34 25.60 13.20
CA ALA A 616 -1.26 27.04 13.39
C ALA A 616 -2.64 27.67 13.65
N GLU A 617 -3.68 27.15 12.99
CA GLU A 617 -5.08 27.55 13.16
C GLU A 617 -6.01 26.31 13.15
N PRO A 618 -7.19 26.35 13.81
CA PRO A 618 -8.17 25.26 13.74
C PRO A 618 -8.73 25.06 12.32
N ILE A 619 -9.04 23.81 11.95
CA ILE A 619 -9.63 23.52 10.64
C ILE A 619 -11.03 24.16 10.52
N PRO A 620 -11.33 24.89 9.43
CA PRO A 620 -12.61 25.58 9.27
C PRO A 620 -13.84 24.66 9.32
N THR A 621 -14.95 25.16 9.87
CA THR A 621 -16.26 24.49 9.84
C THR A 621 -17.10 24.84 8.61
N SER A 622 -16.64 25.74 7.75
CA SER A 622 -17.21 26.09 6.44
C SER A 622 -17.33 24.89 5.50
N ILE A 623 -18.07 25.02 4.38
CA ILE A 623 -18.13 23.97 3.35
C ILE A 623 -16.79 23.84 2.62
N GLU A 624 -16.15 24.98 2.36
CA GLU A 624 -14.89 25.10 1.62
C GLU A 624 -13.71 25.31 2.58
N ASN A 625 -12.48 25.11 2.07
CA ASN A 625 -11.18 25.28 2.74
C ASN A 625 -10.84 24.27 3.86
N ARG A 626 -11.69 23.27 4.11
CA ARG A 626 -11.40 22.18 5.07
C ARG A 626 -10.14 21.40 4.67
N ARG A 627 -10.07 20.98 3.40
CA ARG A 627 -8.98 20.13 2.91
C ARG A 627 -7.67 20.89 2.82
N THR A 628 -7.70 22.18 2.48
CA THR A 628 -6.51 23.05 2.44
C THR A 628 -5.86 23.16 3.82
N ALA A 629 -6.63 23.44 4.87
CA ALA A 629 -6.11 23.51 6.24
C ALA A 629 -5.55 22.15 6.69
N PHE A 630 -6.25 21.05 6.41
CA PHE A 630 -5.78 19.70 6.74
C PHE A 630 -4.50 19.31 5.98
N ALA A 631 -4.43 19.60 4.69
CA ALA A 631 -3.28 19.30 3.85
C ALA A 631 -2.04 20.11 4.27
N ASN A 632 -2.22 21.35 4.73
CA ASN A 632 -1.13 22.15 5.29
C ASN A 632 -0.54 21.53 6.56
N TRP A 633 -1.37 20.94 7.44
CA TRP A 633 -0.90 20.21 8.63
C TRP A 633 -0.21 18.88 8.32
N ILE A 634 -0.68 18.14 7.30
CA ILE A 634 0.05 16.95 6.82
C ILE A 634 1.40 17.35 6.21
N ALA A 635 1.42 18.44 5.44
CA ALA A 635 2.61 18.97 4.76
C ALA A 635 3.46 19.93 5.62
N ASP A 636 3.31 19.91 6.96
CA ASP A 636 4.09 20.73 7.88
C ASP A 636 5.50 20.11 8.11
N PRO A 637 6.59 20.91 8.10
CA PRO A 637 7.94 20.41 8.33
C PRO A 637 8.19 19.84 9.73
N GLY A 638 7.36 20.17 10.72
CA GLY A 638 7.38 19.53 12.03
C GLY A 638 6.73 18.15 12.04
N ASN A 639 5.94 17.77 11.03
CA ASN A 639 5.11 16.56 11.06
C ASN A 639 5.97 15.28 11.07
N PRO A 640 6.02 14.56 12.21
CA PRO A 640 6.97 13.47 12.41
C PRO A 640 6.52 12.16 11.75
N LEU A 641 5.25 12.10 11.35
CA LEU A 641 4.69 10.98 10.59
C LEU A 641 4.99 11.16 9.11
N THR A 642 4.61 12.31 8.52
CA THR A 642 4.80 12.59 7.09
C THR A 642 6.26 12.48 6.64
N THR A 643 7.18 13.12 7.36
CA THR A 643 8.60 13.17 7.02
C THR A 643 9.27 11.80 7.11
N ARG A 644 8.99 11.03 8.17
CA ARG A 644 9.48 9.65 8.31
C ARG A 644 8.83 8.69 7.32
N ALA A 645 7.53 8.85 7.01
CA ALA A 645 6.81 7.94 6.11
C ALA A 645 7.39 7.95 4.70
N ILE A 646 7.67 9.14 4.13
CA ILE A 646 8.31 9.24 2.81
C ILE A 646 9.79 8.84 2.83
N ALA A 647 10.56 9.24 3.84
CA ALA A 647 11.97 8.81 3.98
C ALA A 647 12.11 7.28 4.07
N ASN A 648 11.22 6.62 4.82
CA ASN A 648 11.18 5.17 4.97
C ASN A 648 10.79 4.45 3.66
N ARG A 649 9.90 5.04 2.84
CA ARG A 649 9.55 4.52 1.52
C ARG A 649 10.67 4.70 0.50
N LEU A 650 11.35 5.85 0.49
CA LEU A 650 12.50 6.10 -0.38
C LEU A 650 13.64 5.12 -0.08
N TRP A 651 13.90 4.80 1.20
CA TRP A 651 14.84 3.75 1.59
C TRP A 651 14.39 2.36 1.10
N LEU A 652 13.12 2.00 1.31
CA LEU A 652 12.54 0.74 0.86
C LEU A 652 12.69 0.52 -0.65
N TRP A 653 12.51 1.55 -1.47
CA TRP A 653 12.58 1.41 -2.93
C TRP A 653 14.00 1.15 -3.48
N HIS A 654 15.05 1.46 -2.72
CA HIS A 654 16.45 1.13 -3.06
C HIS A 654 16.93 -0.21 -2.49
N PHE A 655 16.56 -0.54 -1.25
CA PHE A 655 17.08 -1.72 -0.54
C PHE A 655 16.11 -2.91 -0.48
N GLY A 656 14.87 -2.76 -0.95
CA GLY A 656 13.83 -3.80 -0.92
C GLY A 656 13.23 -4.07 0.48
N ALA A 657 13.79 -3.46 1.54
CA ALA A 657 13.29 -3.47 2.90
C ALA A 657 13.28 -2.05 3.49
N ALA A 658 12.26 -1.74 4.32
CA ALA A 658 12.13 -0.46 5.00
C ALA A 658 12.97 -0.41 6.29
N LEU A 659 13.37 0.79 6.73
CA LEU A 659 14.03 0.95 8.04
C LEU A 659 13.08 0.63 9.18
N ALA A 660 11.86 1.18 9.12
CA ALA A 660 10.76 0.95 10.05
C ALA A 660 9.64 0.13 9.39
N GLY A 661 9.63 -1.16 9.72
CA GLY A 661 8.49 -2.06 9.58
C GLY A 661 7.64 -1.90 8.32
N ASN A 662 6.38 -1.49 8.53
CA ASN A 662 5.38 -1.31 7.50
C ASN A 662 5.25 0.20 7.18
N PRO A 663 5.55 0.65 5.94
CA PRO A 663 5.45 2.07 5.59
C PRO A 663 4.05 2.70 5.70
N ASN A 664 2.98 1.90 5.78
CA ASN A 664 1.60 2.35 6.02
C ASN A 664 1.17 2.21 7.49
N ASN A 665 2.00 1.63 8.38
CA ASN A 665 1.70 1.47 9.80
C ASN A 665 2.95 1.59 10.69
N PHE A 666 3.14 2.78 11.26
CA PHE A 666 4.12 3.11 12.29
C PHE A 666 3.59 2.98 13.74
N GLY A 667 2.34 2.55 13.92
CA GLY A 667 1.76 2.29 15.24
C GLY A 667 2.44 1.12 15.96
N ALA A 668 2.02 0.86 17.20
CA ALA A 668 2.59 -0.17 18.08
C ALA A 668 2.37 -1.62 17.60
N THR A 669 1.61 -1.82 16.51
CA THR A 669 1.49 -3.11 15.80
C THR A 669 2.48 -3.26 14.63
N GLY A 670 3.07 -2.15 14.15
CA GLY A 670 4.17 -2.16 13.20
C GLY A 670 5.51 -2.50 13.85
N LYS A 671 6.48 -2.98 13.06
CA LYS A 671 7.86 -3.14 13.55
C LYS A 671 8.53 -1.77 13.73
N ARG A 672 9.28 -1.61 14.82
CA ARG A 672 10.10 -0.42 15.12
C ARG A 672 11.21 -0.24 14.06
N PRO A 673 11.76 0.98 13.90
CA PRO A 673 12.96 1.20 13.09
C PRO A 673 14.13 0.33 13.57
N THR A 674 14.79 -0.34 12.62
CA THR A 674 16.09 -0.99 12.84
C THR A 674 17.19 0.05 13.12
N HIS A 675 17.21 1.13 12.33
CA HIS A 675 18.17 2.23 12.44
C HIS A 675 17.42 3.54 12.74
N PRO A 676 16.99 3.79 14.00
CA PRO A 676 16.19 4.97 14.36
C PRO A 676 16.92 6.29 14.09
N ALA A 677 18.24 6.35 14.35
CA ALA A 677 19.04 7.53 14.09
C ALA A 677 19.14 7.86 12.58
N LEU A 678 19.29 6.83 11.73
CA LEU A 678 19.30 6.98 10.28
C LEU A 678 17.94 7.45 9.75
N LEU A 679 16.83 6.89 10.24
CA LEU A 679 15.50 7.31 9.82
C LEU A 679 15.20 8.78 10.20
N ASP A 680 15.60 9.23 11.40
CA ASP A 680 15.48 10.63 11.80
C ASP A 680 16.45 11.55 11.03
N TRP A 681 17.65 11.07 10.69
CA TRP A 681 18.58 11.81 9.84
C TRP A 681 18.03 12.02 8.42
N LEU A 682 17.49 10.96 7.79
CA LEU A 682 16.86 11.02 6.47
C LEU A 682 15.63 11.93 6.49
N ALA A 683 14.75 11.79 7.48
CA ALA A 683 13.53 12.58 7.62
C ALA A 683 13.82 14.09 7.81
N ALA A 684 14.82 14.45 8.62
CA ALA A 684 15.23 15.84 8.80
C ALA A 684 15.93 16.41 7.55
N THR A 685 16.87 15.64 6.97
CA THR A 685 17.61 16.06 5.77
C THR A 685 16.68 16.26 4.57
N PHE A 686 15.60 15.46 4.46
CA PHE A 686 14.58 15.65 3.43
C PHE A 686 13.89 17.02 3.50
N VAL A 687 13.63 17.53 4.72
CA VAL A 687 13.02 18.85 4.94
C VAL A 687 14.03 19.97 4.71
N GLU A 688 15.28 19.77 5.15
CA GLU A 688 16.39 20.72 4.94
C GLU A 688 16.71 20.91 3.45
N ASP A 689 16.73 19.83 2.67
CA ASP A 689 16.87 19.84 1.19
C ASP A 689 15.57 20.26 0.47
N GLY A 690 14.68 20.98 1.16
CA GLY A 690 13.50 21.61 0.57
C GLY A 690 12.44 20.64 0.06
N TRP A 691 12.38 19.42 0.60
CA TRP A 691 11.48 18.32 0.18
C TRP A 691 11.75 17.80 -1.24
N SER A 692 12.99 17.93 -1.74
CA SER A 692 13.46 17.35 -3.00
C SER A 692 13.64 15.84 -2.87
N ILE A 693 12.95 15.08 -3.73
CA ILE A 693 13.08 13.61 -3.76
C ILE A 693 14.36 13.23 -4.51
N LYS A 694 14.72 13.96 -5.58
CA LYS A 694 16.00 13.76 -6.28
C LYS A 694 17.22 14.02 -5.38
N ALA A 695 17.16 14.96 -4.44
CA ALA A 695 18.21 15.12 -3.42
C ALA A 695 18.35 13.89 -2.52
N MET A 696 17.23 13.31 -2.07
CA MET A 696 17.26 12.09 -1.26
C MET A 696 17.78 10.87 -2.03
N HIS A 697 17.48 10.75 -3.33
CA HIS A 697 18.12 9.74 -4.19
C HIS A 697 19.64 9.92 -4.25
N ARG A 698 20.15 11.16 -4.35
CA ARG A 698 21.60 11.44 -4.33
C ARG A 698 22.22 10.94 -3.03
N HIS A 699 21.73 11.38 -1.87
CA HIS A 699 22.26 10.93 -0.55
C HIS A 699 22.27 9.41 -0.41
N ILE A 700 21.15 8.73 -0.74
CA ILE A 700 21.09 7.27 -0.62
C ILE A 700 22.10 6.62 -1.55
N MET A 701 22.16 7.03 -2.83
CA MET A 701 23.01 6.37 -3.82
C MET A 701 24.49 6.75 -3.73
N SER A 702 24.85 7.89 -3.14
CA SER A 702 26.25 8.24 -2.84
C SER A 702 26.83 7.51 -1.64
N SER A 703 26.00 6.84 -0.84
CA SER A 703 26.47 6.01 0.28
C SER A 703 27.24 4.78 -0.21
N ASP A 704 28.25 4.36 0.55
CA ASP A 704 28.90 3.09 0.28
C ASP A 704 27.97 1.92 0.61
N ALA A 705 27.04 2.07 1.55
CA ALA A 705 25.95 1.13 1.86
C ALA A 705 25.10 0.78 0.62
N TYR A 706 24.69 1.78 -0.18
CA TYR A 706 24.03 1.53 -1.46
C TYR A 706 24.99 0.94 -2.50
N CYS A 707 26.28 1.29 -2.45
CA CYS A 707 27.29 0.82 -3.41
C CYS A 707 27.96 -0.53 -3.06
N ARG A 708 27.62 -1.17 -1.93
CA ARG A 708 28.19 -2.46 -1.50
C ARG A 708 27.88 -3.59 -2.48
N SER A 709 28.77 -4.56 -2.57
CA SER A 709 28.56 -5.81 -3.28
C SER A 709 27.55 -6.70 -2.54
N SER A 710 26.82 -7.53 -3.27
CA SER A 710 26.03 -8.63 -2.70
C SER A 710 26.87 -9.85 -2.32
N ARG A 711 28.16 -9.85 -2.66
CA ARG A 711 29.12 -10.90 -2.26
C ARG A 711 29.97 -10.39 -1.11
N HIS A 712 29.62 -10.82 0.10
CA HIS A 712 30.42 -10.56 1.30
C HIS A 712 31.69 -11.44 1.31
N SER A 713 32.81 -10.89 1.79
CA SER A 713 34.10 -11.60 1.88
C SER A 713 34.06 -12.76 2.87
N ASP A 714 33.43 -12.57 4.03
CA ASP A 714 33.07 -13.62 4.97
C ASP A 714 31.56 -13.84 4.98
N ALA A 715 31.08 -14.70 4.07
CA ALA A 715 29.66 -15.04 4.00
C ALA A 715 29.18 -15.94 5.17
N GLN A 716 30.07 -16.42 6.05
CA GLN A 716 29.68 -17.25 7.20
C GLN A 716 29.42 -16.40 8.44
N THR A 717 30.30 -15.45 8.75
CA THR A 717 30.11 -14.49 9.83
C THR A 717 28.89 -13.61 9.57
N LEU A 718 28.69 -13.13 8.32
CA LEU A 718 27.49 -12.36 7.95
C LEU A 718 26.18 -13.12 8.25
N ARG A 719 26.07 -14.40 7.85
CA ARG A 719 24.89 -15.24 8.11
C ARG A 719 24.70 -15.61 9.59
N THR A 720 25.71 -15.37 10.43
CA THR A 720 25.70 -15.68 11.87
C THR A 720 25.36 -14.44 12.70
N LEU A 721 25.86 -13.26 12.31
CA LEU A 721 25.68 -12.00 13.04
C LEU A 721 24.51 -11.14 12.53
N ASP A 722 24.10 -11.30 11.27
CA ASP A 722 22.92 -10.62 10.69
C ASP A 722 22.05 -11.59 9.86
N PRO A 723 21.37 -12.55 10.52
CA PRO A 723 20.54 -13.55 9.83
C PRO A 723 19.31 -12.95 9.12
N ASP A 724 18.81 -11.78 9.56
CA ASP A 724 17.68 -11.09 8.95
C ASP A 724 18.08 -10.24 7.72
N GLY A 725 19.38 -9.91 7.58
CA GLY A 725 19.90 -9.06 6.51
C GLY A 725 19.54 -7.57 6.71
N THR A 726 19.68 -7.09 7.93
CA THR A 726 19.28 -5.74 8.39
C THR A 726 20.45 -4.79 8.67
N SER A 727 21.68 -5.30 8.81
CA SER A 727 22.90 -4.51 9.09
C SER A 727 23.40 -3.68 7.90
N TYR A 728 22.87 -3.95 6.70
CA TYR A 728 23.37 -3.42 5.43
C TYR A 728 24.86 -3.70 5.16
N ALA A 729 25.47 -4.66 5.85
CA ALA A 729 26.86 -5.05 5.65
C ALA A 729 27.14 -5.57 4.21
N ALA A 730 26.14 -6.10 3.51
CA ALA A 730 26.17 -6.37 2.07
C ALA A 730 24.89 -5.87 1.40
N TYR A 731 24.93 -5.58 0.10
CA TYR A 731 23.70 -5.27 -0.65
C TYR A 731 22.86 -6.55 -0.83
N ARG A 732 21.54 -6.45 -0.70
CA ARG A 732 20.62 -7.58 -0.79
C ARG A 732 20.03 -7.66 -2.21
N PRO A 733 20.32 -8.70 -3.01
CA PRO A 733 19.78 -8.81 -4.36
C PRO A 733 18.25 -8.79 -4.37
N ARG A 734 17.67 -7.96 -5.22
CA ARG A 734 16.21 -7.84 -5.40
C ARG A 734 15.79 -8.44 -6.74
N ARG A 735 14.65 -9.13 -6.76
CA ARG A 735 14.05 -9.58 -8.03
C ARG A 735 13.45 -8.37 -8.76
N LEU A 736 13.43 -8.40 -10.09
CA LEU A 736 12.65 -7.44 -10.88
C LEU A 736 11.15 -7.60 -10.58
N SER A 737 10.44 -6.48 -10.42
CA SER A 737 8.97 -6.45 -10.41
C SER A 737 8.40 -6.83 -11.77
N ALA A 738 7.12 -7.17 -11.84
CA ALA A 738 6.46 -7.57 -13.08
C ALA A 738 6.61 -6.53 -14.22
N GLU A 739 6.46 -5.24 -13.89
CA GLU A 739 6.65 -4.13 -14.82
C GLU A 739 8.10 -4.03 -15.30
N GLU A 740 9.10 -4.09 -14.39
CA GLU A 740 10.52 -4.13 -14.77
C GLU A 740 10.85 -5.33 -15.66
N LEU A 741 10.29 -6.51 -15.36
CA LEU A 741 10.52 -7.75 -16.10
C LEU A 741 9.85 -7.77 -17.48
N ARG A 742 8.73 -7.06 -17.67
CA ARG A 742 8.14 -6.82 -19.00
C ARG A 742 8.94 -5.76 -19.76
N ASP A 743 9.23 -4.63 -19.14
CA ASP A 743 9.84 -3.49 -19.79
C ASP A 743 11.30 -3.74 -20.14
N ALA A 744 12.03 -4.51 -19.33
CA ALA A 744 13.37 -5.00 -19.68
C ALA A 744 13.33 -5.87 -20.94
N ARG A 745 12.41 -6.85 -21.04
CA ARG A 745 12.27 -7.71 -22.23
C ARG A 745 11.92 -6.91 -23.49
N LEU A 746 11.07 -5.88 -23.37
CA LEU A 746 10.80 -4.95 -24.48
C LEU A 746 12.00 -4.05 -24.81
N SER A 747 12.80 -3.63 -23.82
CA SER A 747 13.96 -2.77 -24.05
C SER A 747 15.12 -3.52 -24.72
N VAL A 748 15.36 -4.79 -24.38
CA VAL A 748 16.43 -5.61 -24.99
C VAL A 748 16.06 -6.11 -26.39
N THR A 749 14.77 -6.36 -26.67
CA THR A 749 14.27 -6.61 -28.04
C THR A 749 14.24 -5.35 -28.92
N GLY A 750 14.35 -4.16 -28.31
CA GLY A 750 14.25 -2.87 -29.02
C GLY A 750 12.83 -2.45 -29.37
N GLU A 751 11.82 -3.15 -28.86
CA GLU A 751 10.40 -2.93 -29.13
C GLU A 751 9.72 -1.95 -28.16
N LEU A 752 10.39 -1.59 -27.07
CA LEU A 752 9.83 -0.70 -26.04
C LEU A 752 9.55 0.69 -26.61
N ASN A 753 8.27 1.02 -26.81
CA ASN A 753 7.86 2.39 -27.02
C ASN A 753 8.04 3.19 -25.71
N ARG A 754 8.97 4.14 -25.76
CA ARG A 754 9.40 5.03 -24.67
C ARG A 754 8.61 6.35 -24.58
N THR A 755 7.53 6.53 -25.35
CA THR A 755 6.66 7.71 -25.24
C THR A 755 5.97 7.75 -23.88
N VAL A 756 6.17 8.86 -23.17
CA VAL A 756 5.63 9.14 -21.83
C VAL A 756 4.18 9.66 -21.94
N GLY A 757 3.32 9.23 -21.00
CA GLY A 757 1.95 9.72 -20.80
C GLY A 757 0.93 9.37 -21.90
N GLY A 758 -0.31 9.86 -21.75
CA GLY A 758 -1.43 9.60 -22.67
C GLY A 758 -2.23 8.35 -22.33
N ILE A 759 -3.19 7.97 -23.17
CA ILE A 759 -4.18 6.94 -22.79
C ILE A 759 -3.55 5.55 -22.48
N PRO A 760 -4.19 4.72 -21.63
CA PRO A 760 -3.65 3.41 -21.26
C PRO A 760 -3.65 2.43 -22.44
N CYS A 761 -2.55 1.69 -22.62
CA CYS A 761 -2.40 0.68 -23.64
C CYS A 761 -2.97 -0.69 -23.24
N ARG A 762 -3.37 -1.48 -24.25
CA ARG A 762 -3.83 -2.86 -24.10
C ARG A 762 -2.81 -3.80 -24.78
N PRO A 763 -1.84 -4.38 -24.05
CA PRO A 763 -0.96 -5.44 -24.55
C PRO A 763 -1.71 -6.71 -24.93
N GLU A 764 -1.04 -7.58 -25.68
CA GLU A 764 -1.48 -8.97 -25.85
C GLU A 764 -1.48 -9.71 -24.50
N ILE A 765 -2.52 -10.50 -24.26
CA ILE A 765 -2.64 -11.45 -23.15
C ILE A 765 -3.11 -12.80 -23.71
N ASN A 766 -3.15 -13.85 -22.88
CA ASN A 766 -3.66 -15.16 -23.30
C ASN A 766 -5.10 -15.03 -23.87
N GLN A 767 -5.34 -15.63 -25.04
CA GLN A 767 -6.60 -15.47 -25.79
C GLN A 767 -7.83 -16.03 -25.06
N GLU A 768 -7.69 -17.09 -24.26
CA GLU A 768 -8.79 -17.65 -23.45
C GLU A 768 -9.25 -16.63 -22.40
N VAL A 769 -8.29 -16.01 -21.70
CA VAL A 769 -8.55 -14.92 -20.73
C VAL A 769 -9.10 -13.68 -21.42
N ALA A 770 -8.54 -13.32 -22.59
CA ALA A 770 -8.95 -12.13 -23.34
C ALA A 770 -10.42 -12.16 -23.78
N LEU A 771 -10.91 -13.36 -24.15
CA LEU A 771 -12.27 -13.56 -24.65
C LEU A 771 -13.25 -14.06 -23.57
N GLN A 772 -12.76 -14.40 -22.37
CA GLN A 772 -13.56 -14.93 -21.27
C GLN A 772 -14.79 -14.04 -20.96
N PRO A 773 -16.01 -14.60 -20.85
CA PRO A 773 -17.22 -13.85 -20.55
C PRO A 773 -17.24 -13.40 -19.07
N ARG A 774 -16.68 -12.23 -18.79
CA ARG A 774 -16.72 -11.59 -17.47
C ARG A 774 -18.10 -10.96 -17.24
N GLN A 775 -18.85 -11.49 -16.27
CA GLN A 775 -20.18 -10.97 -15.91
C GLN A 775 -20.06 -9.64 -15.15
N VAL A 776 -20.97 -8.71 -15.43
CA VAL A 776 -21.17 -7.45 -14.70
C VAL A 776 -22.67 -7.19 -14.56
N MET A 777 -23.09 -6.24 -13.72
CA MET A 777 -24.49 -6.01 -13.37
C MET A 777 -25.39 -5.88 -14.62
N GLY A 778 -26.14 -6.94 -14.95
CA GLY A 778 -27.07 -6.98 -16.07
C GLY A 778 -26.45 -7.07 -17.48
N THR A 779 -25.17 -7.41 -17.65
CA THR A 779 -24.52 -7.67 -18.96
C THR A 779 -23.15 -8.37 -18.80
N PHE A 780 -22.31 -8.35 -19.83
CA PHE A 780 -20.88 -8.70 -19.78
C PHE A 780 -20.00 -7.45 -19.91
N ALA A 781 -18.81 -7.50 -19.31
CA ALA A 781 -17.74 -6.58 -19.64
C ALA A 781 -17.26 -6.82 -21.10
N ALA A 782 -16.53 -5.86 -21.67
CA ALA A 782 -15.91 -6.04 -22.98
C ALA A 782 -14.88 -7.18 -22.98
N ALA A 783 -14.71 -7.81 -24.15
CA ALA A 783 -13.49 -8.56 -24.44
C ALA A 783 -12.24 -7.68 -24.23
N TRP A 784 -11.14 -8.27 -23.78
CA TRP A 784 -9.84 -7.59 -23.83
C TRP A 784 -9.32 -7.66 -25.26
N ILE A 785 -9.33 -6.53 -25.95
CA ILE A 785 -8.81 -6.41 -27.31
C ILE A 785 -7.44 -5.70 -27.22
N PRO A 786 -6.34 -6.24 -27.79
CA PRO A 786 -5.06 -5.52 -27.81
C PRO A 786 -5.15 -4.27 -28.70
N HIS A 787 -4.22 -3.32 -28.55
CA HIS A 787 -4.06 -2.26 -29.56
C HIS A 787 -3.52 -2.87 -30.87
N PRO A 788 -4.00 -2.40 -32.05
CA PRO A 788 -3.75 -3.08 -33.32
C PRO A 788 -2.27 -3.17 -33.68
N ARG A 789 -1.44 -2.20 -33.29
CA ARG A 789 -0.04 -2.12 -33.75
C ARG A 789 0.97 -2.30 -32.61
N PRO A 790 2.16 -2.90 -32.88
CA PRO A 790 3.21 -3.10 -31.87
C PRO A 790 3.57 -1.80 -31.14
N GLU A 791 3.76 -0.69 -31.86
CA GLU A 791 4.14 0.60 -31.27
C GLU A 791 3.10 1.16 -30.29
N GLN A 792 1.83 0.82 -30.45
CA GLN A 792 0.76 1.25 -29.55
C GLN A 792 0.68 0.38 -28.28
N ARG A 793 1.00 -0.93 -28.37
CA ARG A 793 0.87 -1.89 -27.25
C ARG A 793 2.16 -2.18 -26.48
N ASN A 794 3.32 -2.07 -27.12
CA ASN A 794 4.63 -2.37 -26.53
C ASN A 794 5.23 -1.16 -25.77
N ARG A 795 4.37 -0.38 -25.09
CA ARG A 795 4.74 0.72 -24.18
C ARG A 795 5.17 0.21 -22.79
N ARG A 796 5.79 1.08 -21.98
CA ARG A 796 6.07 0.86 -20.55
C ARG A 796 4.86 0.25 -19.82
N SER A 797 5.10 -0.67 -18.90
CA SER A 797 4.04 -1.39 -18.17
C SER A 797 3.25 -0.51 -17.19
N LEU A 798 3.78 0.67 -16.86
CA LEU A 798 3.06 1.76 -16.22
C LEU A 798 1.80 2.20 -16.99
N TYR A 799 1.82 2.09 -18.33
CA TYR A 799 0.73 2.49 -19.21
C TYR A 799 -0.24 1.35 -19.54
N VAL A 800 -0.03 0.13 -19.04
CA VAL A 800 -0.98 -0.97 -19.25
C VAL A 800 -2.27 -0.69 -18.48
N LEU A 801 -3.41 -0.79 -19.16
CA LEU A 801 -4.76 -0.59 -18.61
C LEU A 801 -4.97 -1.47 -17.35
N ARG A 802 -5.11 -0.84 -16.17
CA ARG A 802 -5.32 -1.51 -14.89
C ARG A 802 -6.81 -1.58 -14.55
N LEU A 803 -7.47 -2.67 -14.94
CA LEU A 803 -8.86 -2.97 -14.54
C LEU A 803 -8.87 -3.78 -13.23
N ARG A 804 -9.81 -3.48 -12.33
CA ARG A 804 -10.04 -4.28 -11.10
C ARG A 804 -10.59 -5.67 -11.43
N GLY A 805 -11.55 -5.76 -12.34
CA GLY A 805 -12.12 -7.02 -12.81
C GLY A 805 -11.35 -7.73 -13.92
N LEU A 806 -10.09 -7.35 -14.22
CA LEU A 806 -9.15 -8.10 -15.06
C LEU A 806 -7.73 -7.50 -14.97
N ILE A 807 -6.85 -8.13 -14.18
CA ILE A 807 -5.41 -7.85 -14.21
C ILE A 807 -4.80 -8.61 -15.40
N ALA A 808 -3.78 -8.04 -16.06
CA ALA A 808 -3.06 -8.75 -17.12
C ALA A 808 -2.32 -9.96 -16.52
N PRO A 809 -2.55 -11.22 -16.96
CA PRO A 809 -2.12 -12.42 -16.22
C PRO A 809 -0.62 -12.51 -15.92
N MET A 810 0.23 -11.99 -16.81
CA MET A 810 1.69 -11.98 -16.58
C MET A 810 2.12 -10.96 -15.51
N LEU A 811 1.34 -9.88 -15.31
CA LEU A 811 1.56 -8.95 -14.21
C LEU A 811 1.07 -9.53 -12.88
N GLU A 812 -0.10 -10.18 -12.90
CA GLU A 812 -0.69 -10.86 -11.73
C GLU A 812 0.22 -11.98 -11.19
N VAL A 813 0.68 -12.89 -12.06
CA VAL A 813 1.58 -13.99 -11.69
C VAL A 813 2.91 -13.49 -11.10
N PHE A 814 3.34 -12.27 -11.43
CA PHE A 814 4.55 -11.64 -10.93
C PHE A 814 4.28 -10.60 -9.81
N ASN A 815 3.17 -10.77 -9.10
CA ASN A 815 2.80 -10.06 -7.88
C ASN A 815 2.63 -8.53 -8.06
N THR A 816 2.13 -8.06 -9.22
CA THR A 816 1.62 -6.68 -9.30
C THR A 816 0.47 -6.51 -8.29
N PRO A 817 0.47 -5.46 -7.43
CA PRO A 817 -0.56 -5.29 -6.41
C PRO A 817 -1.98 -5.14 -6.99
N ALA A 818 -2.96 -5.76 -6.33
CA ALA A 818 -4.37 -5.50 -6.59
C ALA A 818 -4.72 -4.08 -6.10
N PRO A 819 -5.35 -3.21 -6.91
CA PRO A 819 -5.49 -1.79 -6.61
C PRO A 819 -6.65 -1.47 -5.65
N ASP A 820 -7.10 -2.41 -4.82
CA ASP A 820 -8.20 -2.19 -3.88
C ASP A 820 -7.70 -1.68 -2.52
N PHE A 821 -6.50 -2.10 -2.12
CA PHE A 821 -5.81 -1.72 -0.88
C PHE A 821 -4.46 -1.05 -1.17
N SER A 822 -3.99 -0.21 -0.24
CA SER A 822 -2.73 0.53 -0.41
C SER A 822 -1.57 -0.44 -0.23
N CYS A 823 -0.70 -0.57 -1.24
CA CYS A 823 0.46 -1.45 -1.15
C CYS A 823 1.69 -0.68 -0.67
N GLU A 824 2.05 -0.92 0.59
CA GLU A 824 3.21 -0.35 1.28
C GLU A 824 4.54 -0.94 0.77
N GLN A 825 4.53 -2.22 0.40
CA GLN A 825 5.70 -3.00 0.00
C GLN A 825 5.22 -4.18 -0.87
N ARG A 826 5.77 -4.29 -2.09
CA ARG A 826 5.48 -5.42 -2.98
C ARG A 826 6.07 -6.71 -2.44
N GLN A 827 5.29 -7.78 -2.45
CA GLN A 827 5.80 -9.12 -2.13
C GLN A 827 6.59 -9.69 -3.32
N ALA A 828 7.83 -10.10 -3.08
CA ALA A 828 8.59 -10.91 -4.03
C ALA A 828 8.46 -12.39 -3.66
N SER A 829 8.05 -13.23 -4.61
CA SER A 829 7.98 -14.68 -4.46
C SER A 829 8.78 -15.36 -5.58
N THR A 830 9.02 -16.67 -5.42
CA THR A 830 9.69 -17.53 -6.42
C THR A 830 8.94 -18.85 -6.49
N VAL A 831 7.76 -18.83 -7.12
CA VAL A 831 6.83 -19.98 -7.18
C VAL A 831 6.81 -20.62 -8.56
N THR A 832 6.55 -21.93 -8.63
CA THR A 832 6.58 -22.71 -9.87
C THR A 832 5.74 -22.12 -11.02
N PRO A 833 4.53 -21.55 -10.80
CA PRO A 833 3.77 -20.88 -11.86
C PRO A 833 4.51 -19.71 -12.53
N GLN A 834 5.38 -18.98 -11.82
CA GLN A 834 6.19 -17.91 -12.42
C GLN A 834 7.27 -18.47 -13.36
N VAL A 835 7.91 -19.58 -12.96
CA VAL A 835 8.93 -20.26 -13.77
C VAL A 835 8.29 -20.81 -15.06
N PHE A 836 7.14 -21.50 -14.95
CA PHE A 836 6.40 -21.96 -16.13
C PHE A 836 5.85 -20.81 -16.98
N SER A 837 5.42 -19.70 -16.38
CA SER A 837 4.96 -18.52 -17.14
C SER A 837 6.09 -17.81 -17.89
N LEU A 838 7.33 -17.94 -17.42
CA LEU A 838 8.51 -17.48 -18.13
C LEU A 838 8.89 -18.43 -19.28
N PHE A 839 9.04 -19.73 -19.02
CA PHE A 839 9.49 -20.69 -20.04
C PHE A 839 8.44 -21.06 -21.09
N ASN A 840 7.16 -21.14 -20.73
CA ASN A 840 6.08 -21.57 -21.64
C ASN A 840 5.17 -20.42 -22.11
N GLY A 841 5.42 -19.19 -21.64
CA GLY A 841 4.59 -18.04 -21.95
C GLY A 841 4.80 -17.57 -23.39
N GLN A 842 3.73 -17.57 -24.21
CA GLN A 842 3.77 -17.10 -25.61
C GLN A 842 4.50 -15.75 -25.74
N GLY A 843 4.20 -14.78 -24.87
CA GLY A 843 4.88 -13.49 -24.85
C GLY A 843 6.39 -13.59 -24.64
N THR A 844 6.88 -14.51 -23.79
CA THR A 844 8.33 -14.72 -23.62
C THR A 844 8.96 -15.30 -24.89
N HIS A 845 8.32 -16.29 -25.52
CA HIS A 845 8.79 -16.84 -26.80
C HIS A 845 8.86 -15.77 -27.90
N THR A 846 7.83 -14.91 -28.03
CA THR A 846 7.83 -13.81 -29.02
C THR A 846 8.97 -12.80 -28.74
N ARG A 847 9.28 -12.49 -27.48
CA ARG A 847 10.46 -11.66 -27.13
C ARG A 847 11.79 -12.37 -27.40
N ALA A 848 11.89 -13.66 -27.11
CA ALA A 848 13.10 -14.44 -27.40
C ALA A 848 13.37 -14.53 -28.91
N LEU A 849 12.32 -14.72 -29.72
CA LEU A 849 12.40 -14.71 -31.19
C LEU A 849 12.78 -13.34 -31.75
N THR A 850 12.22 -12.26 -31.19
CA THR A 850 12.55 -10.91 -31.66
C THR A 850 13.97 -10.50 -31.25
N LEU A 851 14.47 -10.95 -30.08
CA LEU A 851 15.87 -10.76 -29.70
C LEU A 851 16.81 -11.50 -30.65
N ALA A 852 16.51 -12.75 -31.00
CA ALA A 852 17.27 -13.52 -31.98
C ALA A 852 17.33 -12.83 -33.36
N ALA A 853 16.16 -12.45 -33.89
CA ALA A 853 16.05 -11.74 -35.17
C ALA A 853 16.73 -10.36 -35.15
N ARG A 854 16.76 -9.70 -33.98
CA ARG A 854 17.49 -8.44 -33.78
C ARG A 854 19.00 -8.65 -33.84
N VAL A 855 19.57 -9.58 -33.07
CA VAL A 855 21.04 -9.71 -33.01
C VAL A 855 21.63 -10.24 -34.32
N LEU A 856 20.93 -11.12 -35.04
CA LEU A 856 21.30 -11.58 -36.39
C LEU A 856 21.20 -10.46 -37.46
N LYS A 857 20.58 -9.33 -37.13
CA LYS A 857 20.58 -8.11 -37.97
C LYS A 857 21.61 -7.08 -37.51
N GLU A 858 22.08 -7.15 -36.26
CA GLU A 858 23.13 -6.28 -35.70
C GLU A 858 24.54 -6.87 -35.83
N THR A 859 24.70 -8.13 -36.29
CA THR A 859 25.99 -8.85 -36.28
C THR A 859 26.15 -9.82 -37.47
N ASP A 860 27.40 -10.09 -37.87
CA ASP A 860 27.74 -10.90 -39.07
C ASP A 860 28.09 -12.38 -38.78
N THR A 861 28.12 -12.83 -37.52
CA THR A 861 28.54 -14.22 -37.15
C THR A 861 27.84 -14.75 -35.90
N ASP A 862 27.69 -16.08 -35.79
CA ASP A 862 27.14 -16.78 -34.61
C ASP A 862 27.73 -16.26 -33.28
N ARG A 863 29.07 -16.12 -33.26
CA ARG A 863 29.81 -15.71 -32.06
C ARG A 863 29.47 -14.27 -31.66
N ALA A 864 29.49 -13.34 -32.62
CA ALA A 864 29.11 -11.95 -32.37
C ALA A 864 27.63 -11.84 -31.97
N ALA A 865 26.73 -12.65 -32.54
CA ALA A 865 25.31 -12.68 -32.18
C ALA A 865 25.09 -13.11 -30.72
N LEU A 866 25.83 -14.12 -30.24
CA LEU A 866 25.79 -14.55 -28.84
C LEU A 866 26.43 -13.52 -27.90
N GLU A 867 27.60 -12.98 -28.25
CA GLU A 867 28.24 -11.89 -27.50
C GLU A 867 27.27 -10.70 -27.34
N ARG A 868 26.53 -10.35 -28.41
CA ARG A 868 25.51 -9.30 -28.42
C ARG A 868 24.26 -9.65 -27.60
N CYS A 869 23.81 -10.90 -27.59
CA CYS A 869 22.73 -11.36 -26.70
C CYS A 869 23.09 -11.16 -25.22
N PHE A 870 24.33 -11.48 -24.84
CA PHE A 870 24.86 -11.30 -23.48
C PHE A 870 24.98 -9.81 -23.11
N GLU A 871 25.53 -8.97 -23.99
CA GLU A 871 25.57 -7.51 -23.79
C GLU A 871 24.18 -6.92 -23.52
N LEU A 872 23.19 -7.25 -24.36
CA LEU A 872 21.85 -6.70 -24.28
C LEU A 872 21.09 -7.16 -23.03
N THR A 873 21.23 -8.43 -22.63
CA THR A 873 20.44 -9.03 -21.54
C THR A 873 21.13 -8.93 -20.18
N LEU A 874 22.40 -9.30 -20.09
CA LEU A 874 23.15 -9.44 -18.84
C LEU A 874 24.08 -8.24 -18.58
N SER A 875 24.21 -7.31 -19.53
CA SER A 875 25.07 -6.11 -19.43
C SER A 875 26.58 -6.42 -19.38
N ARG A 876 27.00 -7.64 -19.76
CA ARG A 876 28.39 -8.12 -19.81
C ARG A 876 28.64 -8.98 -21.05
N PRO A 877 29.90 -9.22 -21.48
CA PRO A 877 30.20 -10.29 -22.43
C PRO A 877 30.02 -11.69 -21.80
N PRO A 878 29.89 -12.74 -22.63
CA PRO A 878 29.98 -14.12 -22.18
C PRO A 878 31.42 -14.49 -21.80
N THR A 879 31.58 -15.46 -20.91
CA THR A 879 32.84 -16.17 -20.72
C THR A 879 33.08 -17.14 -21.88
N ALA A 880 34.33 -17.60 -22.06
CA ALA A 880 34.65 -18.55 -23.13
C ALA A 880 33.87 -19.87 -23.02
N LEU A 881 33.65 -20.38 -21.79
CA LEU A 881 32.87 -21.59 -21.54
C LEU A 881 31.40 -21.40 -21.93
N GLU A 882 30.76 -20.33 -21.44
CA GLU A 882 29.37 -20.00 -21.81
C GLU A 882 29.24 -19.90 -23.33
N LEU A 883 30.13 -19.17 -23.99
CA LEU A 883 30.07 -18.92 -25.43
C LEU A 883 30.19 -20.21 -26.26
N ASP A 884 31.09 -21.12 -25.88
CA ASP A 884 31.27 -22.39 -26.60
C ASP A 884 30.13 -23.39 -26.31
N GLU A 885 29.58 -23.42 -25.08
CA GLU A 885 28.38 -24.20 -24.74
C GLU A 885 27.12 -23.68 -25.47
N PHE A 886 26.91 -22.35 -25.51
CA PHE A 886 25.78 -21.75 -26.21
C PHE A 886 25.87 -21.92 -27.73
N LEU A 887 27.07 -21.88 -28.33
CA LEU A 887 27.28 -22.24 -29.75
C LEU A 887 26.95 -23.71 -30.04
N ALA A 888 27.32 -24.63 -29.14
CA ALA A 888 27.02 -26.05 -29.29
C ALA A 888 25.52 -26.33 -29.19
N HIS A 889 24.84 -25.75 -28.19
CA HIS A 889 23.39 -25.92 -28.00
C HIS A 889 22.60 -25.32 -29.16
N TRP A 890 22.91 -24.10 -29.62
CA TRP A 890 22.22 -23.48 -30.75
C TRP A 890 22.24 -24.38 -32.00
N ARG A 891 23.40 -24.95 -32.34
CA ARG A 891 23.55 -25.85 -33.50
C ARG A 891 22.79 -27.17 -33.32
N ALA A 892 22.73 -27.70 -32.10
CA ALA A 892 21.92 -28.88 -31.77
C ALA A 892 20.41 -28.59 -31.89
N THR A 893 19.94 -27.47 -31.34
CA THR A 893 18.54 -27.02 -31.47
C THR A 893 18.18 -26.76 -32.93
N GLU A 894 19.07 -26.18 -33.74
CA GLU A 894 18.81 -26.00 -35.17
C GLU A 894 18.63 -27.34 -35.89
N GLN A 895 19.50 -28.32 -35.64
CA GLN A 895 19.38 -29.67 -36.19
C GLN A 895 18.09 -30.38 -35.75
N ALA A 896 17.63 -30.16 -34.52
CA ALA A 896 16.39 -30.73 -33.99
C ALA A 896 15.11 -30.05 -34.50
N LEU A 897 15.16 -28.76 -34.85
CA LEU A 897 13.97 -28.00 -35.28
C LEU A 897 13.47 -28.41 -36.68
N PRO A 898 12.14 -28.50 -36.89
CA PRO A 898 11.56 -28.73 -38.22
C PRO A 898 11.89 -27.59 -39.19
N GLU A 899 12.21 -27.96 -40.45
CA GLU A 899 12.47 -27.00 -41.53
C GLU A 899 11.26 -26.11 -41.81
N VAL A 900 10.09 -26.75 -41.99
CA VAL A 900 8.82 -26.05 -42.18
C VAL A 900 8.48 -25.23 -40.93
N ALA A 901 8.28 -23.92 -41.12
CA ALA A 901 7.93 -23.01 -40.05
C ALA A 901 6.48 -23.23 -39.56
N PRO A 902 6.15 -22.90 -38.29
CA PRO A 902 4.78 -22.95 -37.79
C PRO A 902 3.80 -22.09 -38.60
N LYS A 903 2.50 -22.41 -38.53
CA LYS A 903 1.45 -21.57 -39.12
C LYS A 903 1.34 -20.23 -38.38
N ARG A 904 1.10 -19.13 -39.10
CA ARG A 904 0.76 -17.83 -38.50
C ARG A 904 -0.53 -17.93 -37.67
N ILE A 905 -0.52 -17.28 -36.51
CA ILE A 905 -1.69 -17.08 -35.65
C ILE A 905 -2.39 -15.79 -36.07
N THR A 906 -3.72 -15.78 -36.07
CA THR A 906 -4.56 -14.63 -36.48
C THR A 906 -5.59 -14.30 -35.40
N GLN A 907 -5.77 -13.02 -35.09
CA GLN A 907 -6.79 -12.58 -34.12
C GLN A 907 -8.22 -12.77 -34.68
N PRO A 908 -9.21 -13.12 -33.85
CA PRO A 908 -10.61 -13.22 -34.26
C PRO A 908 -11.22 -11.82 -34.45
N LEU A 909 -12.08 -11.65 -35.45
CA LEU A 909 -12.80 -10.40 -35.72
C LEU A 909 -14.14 -10.31 -34.98
N GLU A 910 -14.74 -11.45 -34.66
CA GLU A 910 -16.05 -11.56 -33.99
C GLU A 910 -16.03 -12.70 -32.95
N VAL A 911 -16.84 -12.57 -31.90
CA VAL A 911 -17.06 -13.61 -30.88
C VAL A 911 -18.55 -13.78 -30.65
N VAL A 912 -19.07 -15.00 -30.79
CA VAL A 912 -20.43 -15.34 -30.37
C VAL A 912 -20.44 -15.62 -28.88
N ARG A 913 -21.31 -14.96 -28.13
CA ARG A 913 -21.54 -15.18 -26.70
C ARG A 913 -22.94 -15.74 -26.48
N GLU A 914 -23.05 -16.75 -25.63
CA GLU A 914 -24.32 -17.22 -25.07
C GLU A 914 -24.53 -16.66 -23.65
N ALA A 915 -25.78 -16.46 -23.28
CA ALA A 915 -26.19 -15.90 -21.99
C ALA A 915 -27.59 -16.39 -21.61
N VAL A 916 -27.96 -16.19 -20.34
CA VAL A 916 -29.34 -16.38 -19.84
C VAL A 916 -29.98 -15.01 -19.67
N GLU A 917 -31.22 -14.88 -20.10
CA GLU A 917 -32.01 -13.65 -19.97
C GLU A 917 -32.72 -13.66 -18.61
N GLU A 918 -32.39 -12.71 -17.73
CA GLU A 918 -32.77 -12.77 -16.30
C GLU A 918 -34.29 -12.71 -16.00
N ASN A 919 -35.13 -12.21 -16.92
CA ASN A 919 -36.58 -12.10 -16.69
C ASN A 919 -37.35 -13.36 -17.12
N THR A 920 -36.79 -14.11 -18.08
CA THR A 920 -37.40 -15.30 -18.69
C THR A 920 -36.73 -16.61 -18.26
N GLY A 921 -35.46 -16.57 -17.87
CA GLY A 921 -34.64 -17.75 -17.58
C GLY A 921 -34.17 -18.50 -18.83
N GLU A 922 -34.50 -18.00 -20.02
CA GLU A 922 -34.19 -18.64 -21.30
C GLU A 922 -32.84 -18.18 -21.87
N LYS A 923 -32.25 -18.98 -22.76
CA LYS A 923 -30.99 -18.63 -23.42
C LYS A 923 -31.19 -17.55 -24.49
N PHE A 924 -30.19 -16.69 -24.63
CA PHE A 924 -30.00 -15.82 -25.79
C PHE A 924 -28.54 -15.83 -26.24
N SER A 925 -28.27 -15.37 -27.47
CA SER A 925 -26.92 -15.20 -27.99
C SER A 925 -26.72 -13.86 -28.70
N PHE A 926 -25.47 -13.39 -28.76
CA PHE A 926 -25.12 -12.19 -29.53
C PHE A 926 -23.68 -12.27 -30.03
N THR A 927 -23.39 -11.55 -31.12
CA THR A 927 -22.04 -11.40 -31.67
C THR A 927 -21.42 -10.11 -31.15
N GLU A 928 -20.30 -10.21 -30.44
CA GLU A 928 -19.42 -9.07 -30.11
C GLU A 928 -18.41 -8.88 -31.25
N ARG A 929 -18.32 -7.66 -31.79
CA ARG A 929 -17.39 -7.28 -32.86
C ARG A 929 -16.12 -6.68 -32.29
N LEU A 930 -14.97 -7.26 -32.63
CA LEU A 930 -13.66 -6.86 -32.12
C LEU A 930 -12.99 -5.88 -33.10
N TYR A 931 -13.59 -4.69 -33.25
CA TYR A 931 -13.27 -3.75 -34.34
C TYR A 931 -11.78 -3.49 -34.59
N SER A 932 -10.97 -3.30 -33.54
CA SER A 932 -9.53 -3.05 -33.71
C SER A 932 -8.70 -4.27 -34.12
N ASN A 933 -9.27 -5.49 -34.12
CA ASN A 933 -8.60 -6.67 -34.66
C ASN A 933 -8.57 -6.69 -36.20
N ALA A 934 -9.38 -5.86 -36.88
CA ALA A 934 -9.32 -5.70 -38.34
C ALA A 934 -8.02 -5.02 -38.82
N ASP A 935 -7.47 -4.12 -38.00
CA ASP A 935 -6.21 -3.40 -38.27
C ASP A 935 -4.99 -4.04 -37.58
N TYR A 936 -5.15 -5.24 -37.01
CA TYR A 936 -4.13 -5.86 -36.16
C TYR A 936 -2.92 -6.36 -36.95
N LEU A 937 -1.76 -5.75 -36.68
CA LEU A 937 -0.46 -6.20 -37.11
C LEU A 937 0.16 -7.01 -35.94
N PRO A 938 0.46 -8.31 -36.09
CA PRO A 938 1.06 -9.13 -35.03
C PRO A 938 2.51 -8.70 -34.73
N ASP A 939 2.98 -8.99 -33.51
CA ASP A 939 4.42 -9.08 -33.22
C ASP A 939 5.05 -10.26 -33.99
N LEU A 940 6.38 -10.26 -34.16
CA LEU A 940 7.12 -11.23 -35.00
C LEU A 940 6.76 -12.69 -34.70
N GLN A 941 6.26 -13.44 -35.70
CA GLN A 941 5.86 -14.84 -35.53
C GLN A 941 6.99 -15.81 -35.91
N PRO A 942 7.01 -17.04 -35.37
CA PRO A 942 7.90 -18.12 -35.84
C PRO A 942 7.75 -18.49 -37.33
N ALA A 943 6.67 -18.03 -37.97
CA ALA A 943 6.41 -18.18 -39.40
C ALA A 943 7.16 -17.16 -40.28
N ASP A 944 7.73 -16.11 -39.68
CA ASP A 944 8.26 -14.93 -40.39
C ASP A 944 9.80 -14.93 -40.49
N VAL A 945 10.46 -15.93 -39.89
CA VAL A 945 11.92 -16.08 -39.84
C VAL A 945 12.35 -17.52 -40.14
N ASP A 946 13.63 -17.70 -40.45
CA ASP A 946 14.20 -18.99 -40.84
C ASP A 946 14.39 -19.99 -39.68
N ARG A 947 15.01 -21.13 -39.99
CA ARG A 947 15.31 -22.21 -39.02
C ARG A 947 16.38 -21.78 -38.02
N HIS A 948 17.40 -21.06 -38.49
CA HIS A 948 18.55 -20.59 -37.72
C HIS A 948 18.16 -19.56 -36.65
N THR A 949 17.33 -18.58 -37.01
CA THR A 949 16.75 -17.57 -36.11
C THR A 949 15.82 -18.22 -35.07
N ARG A 950 15.00 -19.20 -35.48
CA ARG A 950 14.18 -19.99 -34.54
C ARG A 950 15.06 -20.75 -33.54
N ALA A 951 16.19 -21.30 -33.97
CA ALA A 951 17.12 -22.00 -33.08
C ALA A 951 17.81 -21.04 -32.08
N LEU A 952 18.21 -19.85 -32.52
CA LEU A 952 18.76 -18.82 -31.63
C LEU A 952 17.73 -18.33 -30.60
N SER A 953 16.44 -18.36 -30.94
CA SER A 953 15.37 -17.95 -30.00
C SER A 953 15.30 -18.82 -28.74
N ASP A 954 15.76 -20.08 -28.81
CA ASP A 954 15.88 -20.97 -27.64
C ASP A 954 16.98 -20.48 -26.69
N ILE A 955 18.11 -20.01 -27.22
CA ILE A 955 19.19 -19.39 -26.43
C ILE A 955 18.70 -18.09 -25.78
N CYS A 956 18.01 -17.25 -26.55
CA CYS A 956 17.41 -16.02 -26.04
C CYS A 956 16.39 -16.32 -24.92
N LEU A 957 15.63 -17.41 -25.00
CA LEU A 957 14.68 -17.83 -23.97
C LEU A 957 15.41 -18.21 -22.66
N VAL A 958 16.53 -18.93 -22.74
CA VAL A 958 17.37 -19.25 -21.57
C VAL A 958 17.91 -17.97 -20.93
N LEU A 959 18.48 -17.05 -21.72
CA LEU A 959 19.04 -15.79 -21.21
C LEU A 959 17.99 -14.91 -20.52
N LEU A 960 16.82 -14.71 -21.16
CA LEU A 960 15.71 -13.90 -20.61
C LEU A 960 15.04 -14.50 -19.37
N ASN A 961 15.31 -15.78 -19.06
CA ASN A 961 14.79 -16.50 -17.89
C ASN A 961 15.87 -16.78 -16.82
N SER A 962 17.11 -16.33 -17.06
CA SER A 962 18.23 -16.51 -16.13
C SER A 962 18.10 -15.66 -14.86
N ASN A 963 18.70 -16.12 -13.75
CA ASN A 963 18.76 -15.33 -12.51
C ASN A 963 19.47 -13.97 -12.71
N GLU A 964 20.51 -13.94 -13.55
CA GLU A 964 21.24 -12.71 -13.87
C GLU A 964 20.37 -11.70 -14.67
N PHE A 965 19.42 -12.17 -15.47
CA PHE A 965 18.42 -11.32 -16.10
C PHE A 965 17.34 -10.85 -15.12
N VAL A 966 16.76 -11.73 -14.30
CA VAL A 966 15.57 -11.43 -13.46
C VAL A 966 15.87 -10.87 -12.07
N TYR A 967 17.14 -10.70 -11.69
CA TYR A 967 17.58 -10.05 -10.45
C TYR A 967 18.48 -8.82 -10.71
N VAL A 968 18.46 -7.92 -9.73
CA VAL A 968 19.42 -6.84 -9.52
C VAL A 968 20.28 -7.23 -8.31
N TYR A 969 21.60 -7.12 -8.48
CA TYR A 969 22.63 -7.55 -7.52
C TYR A 969 23.37 -6.37 -6.91
#